data_AF-A0A2M8LQ95-F1
#
_entry.id   AF-A0A2M8LQ95-F1
#
_cell.length_a   1.000
_cell.length_b   1.000
_cell.length_c   1.000
_cell.angle_alpha   90.00
_cell.angle_beta   90.00
_cell.angle_gamma   90.00
#
_symmetry.space_group_name_H-M   'P 1'
#
loop_
_entity.id
_entity.type
_entity.pdbx_description
1 polymer ?
#
loop_
_entity_poly.entity_id
_entity_poly.type
_entity_poly.pdbx_seq_one_letter_code
_entity_poly.pdbx_strand_id
1 'polypeptide(L)'
;MSALPEVPGLVLATGPDDPRLHDTDADFRRLLDDFAEVARASRATRRRFFHAHAAVLGGELECVAADGPPVHPFLAAGRRHPVIVRYSNGETPDDAAPATRGLSLLVPGSGGEGGPAPFNLTLNTGECLFAPDAWVFTRFLLGTDAQRAALVREAPERGETLWRQVRDPLPYDRYVYHSQAPRLHIGADGRPGLVRYRAVPAGPAADTSPDAPPDAVAESGLFTPPAGSLHPPLPPRYLPRPAGEDRPATFLRDDIRARAAGPGIHVLLQMQLHPLGADPAANRAALDPSRPWSVERHPYRTVARLRLDTVEEEAAAEGLLFDPAAAPEGLGIALARSPFEPASVNHLRTLVYRSVRAARTGRPAPAPASVPAPVPGTVSGGPRRSVCVIGAGASGLTAAHELERRGHRVVVLDSAPEVAGKAASLEIDGRPYDLGAHICTPRYTELAALAEEFGVGTEDVTPVLEQGPGGPVRSPAGTAFFAPGTYRRYLRLRAEAFPHIGAPGLAHSAAALARPAAEWLRENGLTAMAESFAPGYTASGYGFLHGDLPALYFVKYAELTGLLDLGSGSGADGRTGSFTVAGGFGRLWRRVAAGLADVRTGVRVEAIERSRDGVTVRTGTGEVRTDALLLTVPLGRLAGVLDLTGAERDIAARVRTVDYRTVVCRVSGLPGNGFHLLPGPYDTAPPGRGGLVAHHHRHPGSDVLTCYCYGTSGMGETELYEALREDVARLGGRLTEILHTVAWPFMPHFGSADLADGVLERIEAMQGENRTYHAGSLPAFELIETNVAYARDLVRRRIAPLHGPPHDVPAPPGTAALREAPDGRRAGLDPAEIRAWLVASTAAVLGVAADEVDPDRDLDEYGLDSLAAAEIQADLSDRLGYRVAPTLFHEFPTLGAVADQLARGR
;
A
#
# COMPACT_ATOMS: atom_id res chain seq x y z
N MET A 1 -40.19 -8.67 -3.56
CA MET A 1 -38.71 -8.72 -3.59
C MET A 1 -38.27 -9.16 -2.20
N SER A 2 -37.89 -10.43 -2.04
CA SER A 2 -37.42 -10.92 -0.74
C SER A 2 -36.00 -10.42 -0.55
N ALA A 3 -35.75 -9.56 0.45
CA ALA A 3 -34.39 -9.19 0.80
C ALA A 3 -33.61 -10.46 1.19
N LEU A 4 -32.35 -10.58 0.75
CA LEU A 4 -31.44 -11.61 1.25
C LEU A 4 -31.39 -11.55 2.78
N PRO A 5 -31.26 -12.70 3.47
CA PRO A 5 -31.21 -12.73 4.93
C PRO A 5 -30.00 -11.95 5.46
N GLU A 6 -30.20 -11.18 6.53
CA GLU A 6 -29.09 -10.55 7.23
C GLU A 6 -28.24 -11.61 7.93
N VAL A 7 -26.93 -11.59 7.64
CA VAL A 7 -25.97 -12.48 8.28
C VAL A 7 -25.00 -11.64 9.12
N PRO A 8 -24.92 -11.86 10.45
CA PRO A 8 -24.00 -11.15 11.30
C PRO A 8 -22.56 -11.21 10.80
N GLY A 9 -21.96 -10.03 10.61
CA GLY A 9 -20.56 -9.87 10.27
C GLY A 9 -20.20 -10.00 8.79
N LEU A 10 -21.18 -10.25 7.91
CA LEU A 10 -20.99 -10.38 6.45
C LEU A 10 -21.89 -9.42 5.67
N VAL A 11 -21.41 -8.95 4.51
CA VAL A 11 -22.24 -8.25 3.52
C VAL A 11 -22.40 -9.15 2.32
N LEU A 12 -23.64 -9.46 1.93
CA LEU A 12 -23.94 -10.38 0.84
C LEU A 12 -24.32 -9.60 -0.41
N ALA A 13 -23.67 -9.91 -1.53
CA ALA A 13 -24.01 -9.33 -2.83
C ALA A 13 -25.41 -9.78 -3.26
N THR A 14 -26.26 -8.83 -3.66
CA THR A 14 -27.63 -9.12 -4.14
C THR A 14 -27.67 -9.53 -5.62
N GLY A 15 -26.57 -9.37 -6.35
CA GLY A 15 -26.45 -9.78 -7.73
C GLY A 15 -25.20 -9.22 -8.42
N PRO A 16 -25.04 -9.45 -9.73
CA PRO A 16 -23.92 -8.93 -10.52
C PRO A 16 -23.81 -7.40 -10.48
N ASP A 17 -24.94 -6.71 -10.45
CA ASP A 17 -24.99 -5.25 -10.53
C ASP A 17 -25.19 -4.58 -9.16
N ASP A 18 -24.85 -5.28 -8.07
CA ASP A 18 -24.93 -4.72 -6.73
C ASP A 18 -24.00 -3.50 -6.62
N PRO A 19 -24.53 -2.28 -6.38
CA PRO A 19 -23.71 -1.07 -6.34
C PRO A 19 -22.67 -1.09 -5.22
N ARG A 20 -22.87 -1.92 -4.18
CA ARG A 20 -21.91 -2.09 -3.07
C ARG A 20 -20.65 -2.84 -3.51
N LEU A 21 -20.58 -3.38 -4.72
CA LEU A 21 -19.32 -3.85 -5.32
C LEU A 21 -18.26 -2.73 -5.43
N HIS A 22 -18.68 -1.48 -5.48
CA HIS A 22 -17.77 -0.33 -5.57
C HIS A 22 -17.56 0.37 -4.22
N ASP A 23 -18.21 -0.13 -3.19
CA ASP A 23 -18.10 0.35 -1.83
C ASP A 23 -16.86 -0.27 -1.17
N THR A 24 -15.70 0.27 -1.52
CA THR A 24 -14.40 -0.18 -1.04
C THR A 24 -13.57 0.97 -0.47
N ASP A 25 -12.70 0.67 0.48
CA ASP A 25 -11.81 1.63 1.12
C ASP A 25 -10.63 2.04 0.21
N ALA A 26 -9.79 2.96 0.70
CA ALA A 26 -8.67 3.50 -0.06
C ALA A 26 -7.58 2.47 -0.35
N ASP A 27 -7.33 1.52 0.58
CA ASP A 27 -6.37 0.44 0.38
C ASP A 27 -6.82 -0.51 -0.72
N PHE A 28 -8.11 -0.85 -0.73
CA PHE A 28 -8.70 -1.68 -1.79
C PHE A 28 -8.60 -0.98 -3.15
N ARG A 29 -8.90 0.32 -3.21
CA ARG A 29 -8.78 1.10 -4.43
C ARG A 29 -7.34 1.19 -4.93
N ARG A 30 -6.36 1.40 -4.05
CA ARG A 30 -4.93 1.33 -4.41
C ARG A 30 -4.56 -0.03 -5.00
N LEU A 31 -5.02 -1.14 -4.41
CA LEU A 31 -4.79 -2.45 -5.01
C LEU A 31 -5.42 -2.58 -6.40
N LEU A 32 -6.62 -2.03 -6.63
CA LEU A 32 -7.23 -1.98 -7.96
C LEU A 32 -6.38 -1.17 -8.95
N ASP A 33 -5.76 -0.08 -8.49
CA ASP A 33 -4.85 0.75 -9.28
C ASP A 33 -3.55 0.01 -9.64
N ASP A 34 -3.01 -0.82 -8.74
CA ASP A 34 -1.83 -1.66 -9.03
C ASP A 34 -2.09 -2.62 -10.22
N PHE A 35 -3.36 -3.04 -10.42
CA PHE A 35 -3.77 -3.83 -11.58
C PHE A 35 -3.96 -3.02 -12.87
N ALA A 36 -3.78 -1.69 -12.86
CA ALA A 36 -3.87 -0.86 -14.05
C ALA A 36 -2.79 -1.20 -15.09
N GLU A 37 -1.60 -1.62 -14.66
CA GLU A 37 -0.55 -2.13 -15.54
C GLU A 37 -0.95 -3.45 -16.22
N VAL A 38 -1.58 -4.36 -15.46
CA VAL A 38 -2.13 -5.62 -16.00
C VAL A 38 -3.24 -5.34 -17.02
N ALA A 39 -4.09 -4.34 -16.75
CA ALA A 39 -5.11 -3.89 -17.69
C ALA A 39 -4.50 -3.25 -18.96
N ARG A 40 -3.41 -2.48 -18.83
CA ARG A 40 -2.65 -1.94 -19.97
C ARG A 40 -1.99 -3.03 -20.81
N ALA A 41 -1.33 -4.00 -20.18
CA ALA A 41 -0.75 -5.15 -20.88
C ALA A 41 -1.82 -5.98 -21.62
N SER A 42 -2.99 -6.17 -21.00
CA SER A 42 -4.13 -6.86 -21.62
C SER A 42 -4.75 -6.07 -22.77
N ARG A 43 -4.68 -4.74 -22.75
CA ARG A 43 -5.08 -3.86 -23.86
C ARG A 43 -4.12 -3.97 -25.04
N ALA A 44 -2.81 -3.97 -24.77
CA ALA A 44 -1.78 -4.05 -25.80
C ALA A 44 -1.79 -5.40 -26.53
N THR A 45 -1.90 -6.49 -25.78
CA THR A 45 -1.86 -7.87 -26.32
C THR A 45 -3.22 -8.36 -26.81
N ARG A 46 -4.32 -7.71 -26.41
CA ARG A 46 -5.71 -8.20 -26.54
C ARG A 46 -5.92 -9.62 -26.00
N ARG A 47 -5.06 -10.06 -25.09
CA ARG A 47 -5.10 -11.39 -24.46
C ARG A 47 -5.19 -11.27 -22.95
N ARG A 48 -5.54 -12.36 -22.28
CA ARG A 48 -5.52 -12.44 -20.82
C ARG A 48 -4.07 -12.54 -20.34
N PHE A 49 -3.74 -11.88 -19.23
CA PHE A 49 -2.40 -11.89 -18.64
C PHE A 49 -2.05 -13.26 -18.02
N PHE A 50 -2.95 -13.81 -17.19
CA PHE A 50 -2.92 -15.21 -16.76
C PHE A 50 -3.97 -16.01 -17.52
N HIS A 51 -3.75 -17.31 -17.65
CA HIS A 51 -4.64 -18.17 -18.42
C HIS A 51 -4.83 -17.70 -19.86
N ALA A 52 -3.75 -17.21 -20.49
CA ALA A 52 -3.78 -16.58 -21.80
C ALA A 52 -4.36 -17.49 -22.90
N HIS A 53 -4.07 -18.79 -22.83
CA HIS A 53 -4.51 -19.77 -23.81
C HIS A 53 -5.43 -20.83 -23.22
N ALA A 54 -6.40 -21.30 -24.02
CA ALA A 54 -7.36 -22.28 -23.57
C ALA A 54 -7.97 -23.17 -24.66
N ALA A 55 -8.49 -24.33 -24.24
CA ALA A 55 -9.51 -25.05 -24.97
C ALA A 55 -10.88 -24.66 -24.42
N VAL A 56 -11.84 -24.37 -25.30
CA VAL A 56 -13.18 -23.92 -24.93
C VAL A 56 -14.17 -24.94 -25.47
N LEU A 57 -15.03 -25.45 -24.59
CA LEU A 57 -16.03 -26.44 -24.92
C LEU A 57 -17.42 -25.93 -24.52
N GLY A 58 -18.39 -26.19 -25.37
CA GLY A 58 -19.82 -26.04 -25.11
C GLY A 58 -20.45 -27.37 -24.72
N GLY A 59 -21.57 -27.29 -24.00
CA GLY A 59 -22.33 -28.47 -23.62
C GLY A 59 -23.53 -28.15 -22.73
N GLU A 60 -23.92 -29.13 -21.92
CA GLU A 60 -25.05 -29.02 -21.01
C GLU A 60 -24.65 -29.38 -19.57
N LEU A 61 -25.19 -28.63 -18.62
CA LEU A 61 -25.14 -28.89 -17.19
C LEU A 61 -26.53 -29.36 -16.73
N GLU A 62 -26.62 -30.60 -16.24
CA GLU A 62 -27.83 -31.20 -15.67
C GLU A 62 -27.71 -31.26 -14.14
N CYS A 63 -28.58 -30.55 -13.42
CA CYS A 63 -28.65 -30.58 -11.98
C CYS A 63 -29.28 -31.88 -11.48
N VAL A 64 -28.66 -32.51 -10.49
CA VAL A 64 -29.09 -33.81 -9.92
C VAL A 64 -29.54 -33.66 -8.48
N ALA A 65 -30.28 -34.65 -7.98
CA ALA A 65 -30.62 -34.72 -6.56
C ALA A 65 -29.34 -34.88 -5.72
N ALA A 66 -29.25 -34.09 -4.66
CA ALA A 66 -28.12 -34.10 -3.74
C ALA A 66 -28.64 -34.24 -2.31
N ASP A 67 -28.15 -35.24 -1.58
CA ASP A 67 -28.51 -35.44 -0.17
C ASP A 67 -27.97 -34.30 0.71
N GLY A 68 -28.63 -34.02 1.84
CA GLY A 68 -28.22 -33.01 2.82
C GLY A 68 -29.00 -31.68 2.75
N PRO A 69 -28.38 -30.53 3.12
CA PRO A 69 -29.09 -29.24 3.20
C PRO A 69 -29.74 -28.82 1.88
N PRO A 70 -30.82 -28.01 1.89
CA PRO A 70 -31.47 -27.56 0.66
C PRO A 70 -30.50 -26.85 -0.31
N VAL A 71 -30.53 -27.26 -1.58
CA VAL A 71 -29.77 -26.58 -2.65
C VAL A 71 -30.54 -25.33 -3.11
N HIS A 72 -29.82 -24.39 -3.72
CA HIS A 72 -30.42 -23.18 -4.27
C HIS A 72 -31.36 -23.54 -5.45
N PRO A 73 -32.50 -22.87 -5.67
CA PRO A 73 -33.46 -23.20 -6.73
C PRO A 73 -32.89 -23.26 -8.16
N PHE A 74 -31.84 -22.47 -8.45
CA PHE A 74 -31.11 -22.53 -9.72
C PHE A 74 -30.45 -23.90 -9.97
N LEU A 75 -30.04 -24.58 -8.89
CA LEU A 75 -29.40 -25.89 -8.88
C LEU A 75 -30.39 -27.03 -8.52
N ALA A 76 -31.70 -26.78 -8.61
CA ALA A 76 -32.71 -27.79 -8.31
C ALA A 76 -32.61 -28.98 -9.27
N ALA A 77 -32.79 -30.19 -8.76
CA ALA A 77 -32.73 -31.42 -9.54
C ALA A 77 -33.66 -31.36 -10.77
N GLY A 78 -33.17 -31.83 -11.92
CA GLY A 78 -33.87 -31.81 -13.20
C GLY A 78 -33.75 -30.50 -13.97
N ARG A 79 -33.16 -29.44 -13.40
CA ARG A 79 -32.78 -28.24 -14.16
C ARG A 79 -31.65 -28.56 -15.13
N ARG A 80 -31.76 -28.08 -16.36
CA ARG A 80 -30.72 -28.20 -17.40
C ARG A 80 -30.36 -26.83 -17.91
N HIS A 81 -29.07 -26.57 -18.05
CA HIS A 81 -28.53 -25.27 -18.45
C HIS A 81 -27.48 -25.45 -19.55
N PRO A 82 -27.48 -24.61 -20.60
CA PRO A 82 -26.33 -24.56 -21.49
C PRO A 82 -25.09 -24.09 -20.71
N VAL A 83 -23.94 -24.68 -21.01
CA VAL A 83 -22.69 -24.36 -20.29
C VAL A 83 -21.54 -24.18 -21.26
N ILE A 84 -20.68 -23.21 -20.97
CA ILE A 84 -19.40 -23.00 -21.63
C ILE A 84 -18.30 -23.25 -20.59
N VAL A 85 -17.35 -24.13 -20.93
CA VAL A 85 -16.22 -24.48 -20.09
C VAL A 85 -14.91 -24.14 -20.79
N ARG A 86 -14.01 -23.47 -20.07
CA ARG A 86 -12.69 -23.06 -20.55
C ARG A 86 -11.60 -23.74 -19.72
N TYR A 87 -10.82 -24.61 -20.36
CA TYR A 87 -9.65 -25.27 -19.78
C TYR A 87 -8.37 -24.52 -20.15
N SER A 88 -7.51 -24.24 -19.17
CA SER A 88 -6.32 -23.40 -19.36
C SER A 88 -5.19 -23.76 -18.40
N ASN A 89 -3.98 -23.27 -18.69
CA ASN A 89 -2.86 -23.24 -17.76
C ASN A 89 -2.82 -21.89 -17.03
N GLY A 90 -2.41 -21.83 -15.77
CA GLY A 90 -2.36 -20.59 -14.99
C GLY A 90 -1.30 -19.63 -15.50
N GLU A 91 -0.05 -20.07 -15.42
CA GLU A 91 1.13 -19.25 -15.62
C GLU A 91 1.70 -19.39 -17.03
N THR A 92 1.92 -20.63 -17.49
CA THR A 92 2.66 -20.94 -18.73
C THR A 92 1.75 -21.18 -19.93
N PRO A 93 2.12 -20.71 -21.14
CA PRO A 93 1.41 -21.07 -22.37
C PRO A 93 1.72 -22.49 -22.87
N ASP A 94 2.63 -23.22 -22.22
CA ASP A 94 3.08 -24.56 -22.63
C ASP A 94 2.37 -25.66 -21.84
N ASP A 95 1.55 -26.45 -22.53
CA ASP A 95 0.78 -27.56 -21.96
C ASP A 95 1.67 -28.67 -21.42
N ALA A 96 2.89 -28.81 -21.94
CA ALA A 96 3.86 -29.82 -21.55
C ALA A 96 4.70 -29.44 -20.32
N ALA A 97 4.63 -28.19 -19.86
CA ALA A 97 5.28 -27.77 -18.63
C ALA A 97 4.36 -27.99 -17.41
N PRO A 98 4.91 -28.28 -16.22
CA PRO A 98 4.16 -28.26 -14.97
C PRO A 98 3.57 -26.87 -14.72
N ALA A 99 2.30 -26.81 -14.32
CA ALA A 99 1.59 -25.54 -14.14
C ALA A 99 0.40 -25.70 -13.21
N THR A 100 -0.11 -24.59 -12.68
CA THR A 100 -1.47 -24.57 -12.15
C THR A 100 -2.44 -24.79 -13.32
N ARG A 101 -3.48 -25.61 -13.17
CA ARG A 101 -4.48 -25.84 -14.22
C ARG A 101 -5.80 -25.17 -13.82
N GLY A 102 -6.40 -24.46 -14.76
CA GLY A 102 -7.65 -23.73 -14.56
C GLY A 102 -8.81 -24.31 -15.35
N LEU A 103 -10.00 -24.31 -14.73
CA LEU A 103 -11.30 -24.58 -15.35
C LEU A 103 -12.23 -23.41 -15.03
N SER A 104 -12.68 -22.66 -16.04
CA SER A 104 -13.71 -21.65 -15.87
C SER A 104 -15.02 -22.14 -16.49
N LEU A 105 -16.12 -22.01 -15.76
CA LEU A 105 -17.45 -22.46 -16.14
C LEU A 105 -18.38 -21.25 -16.19
N LEU A 106 -19.15 -21.13 -17.26
CA LEU A 106 -20.17 -20.10 -17.47
C LEU A 106 -21.48 -20.77 -17.89
N VAL A 107 -22.53 -20.56 -17.11
CA VAL A 107 -23.92 -20.71 -17.58
C VAL A 107 -24.40 -19.33 -18.06
N PRO A 108 -24.70 -19.14 -19.35
CA PRO A 108 -25.17 -17.85 -19.87
C PRO A 108 -26.49 -17.40 -19.22
N GLY A 109 -26.61 -16.10 -18.95
CA GLY A 109 -27.89 -15.50 -18.55
C GLY A 109 -28.80 -15.25 -19.77
N SER A 110 -30.10 -15.03 -19.55
CA SER A 110 -31.06 -14.91 -20.65
C SER A 110 -31.19 -13.51 -21.28
N GLY A 111 -30.26 -12.59 -21.01
CA GLY A 111 -30.04 -11.35 -21.78
C GLY A 111 -31.13 -10.25 -21.77
N GLY A 112 -32.29 -10.48 -21.17
CA GLY A 112 -33.38 -9.50 -21.03
C GLY A 112 -33.56 -8.97 -19.61
N GLU A 113 -34.16 -7.78 -19.46
CA GLU A 113 -34.59 -7.25 -18.15
C GLU A 113 -35.49 -8.27 -17.43
N GLY A 114 -35.06 -8.75 -16.26
CA GLY A 114 -35.77 -9.76 -15.47
C GLY A 114 -35.42 -11.23 -15.78
N GLY A 115 -34.48 -11.50 -16.69
CA GLY A 115 -33.95 -12.85 -16.93
C GLY A 115 -32.97 -13.32 -15.85
N PRO A 116 -32.78 -14.65 -15.63
CA PRO A 116 -31.77 -15.15 -14.70
C PRO A 116 -30.38 -14.63 -15.06
N ALA A 117 -29.68 -14.11 -14.05
CA ALA A 117 -28.29 -13.71 -14.15
C ALA A 117 -27.41 -14.92 -14.56
N PRO A 118 -26.29 -14.68 -15.28
CA PRO A 118 -25.34 -15.73 -15.59
C PRO A 118 -24.79 -16.35 -14.30
N PHE A 119 -24.35 -17.62 -14.36
CA PHE A 119 -23.67 -18.29 -13.25
C PHE A 119 -22.24 -18.64 -13.63
N ASN A 120 -21.28 -17.95 -13.01
CA ASN A 120 -19.86 -18.13 -13.25
C ASN A 120 -19.17 -18.88 -12.11
N LEU A 121 -18.25 -19.77 -12.47
CA LEU A 121 -17.25 -20.34 -11.58
C LEU A 121 -15.86 -20.24 -12.21
N THR A 122 -14.88 -19.90 -11.39
CA THR A 122 -13.47 -19.95 -11.76
C THR A 122 -12.78 -20.90 -10.78
N LEU A 123 -12.25 -21.98 -11.31
CA LEU A 123 -11.72 -23.09 -10.55
C LEU A 123 -10.27 -23.33 -10.95
N ASN A 124 -9.42 -23.70 -10.00
CA ASN A 124 -8.02 -24.08 -10.21
C ASN A 124 -7.71 -25.39 -9.51
N THR A 125 -6.66 -26.08 -9.94
CA THR A 125 -6.11 -27.21 -9.21
C THR A 125 -5.58 -26.77 -7.84
N GLY A 126 -5.81 -27.58 -6.80
CA GLY A 126 -5.46 -27.29 -5.40
C GLY A 126 -6.65 -26.79 -4.57
N GLU A 127 -6.84 -27.42 -3.42
CA GLU A 127 -8.06 -27.34 -2.59
C GLU A 127 -8.42 -25.95 -2.04
N CYS A 128 -7.41 -25.12 -1.74
CA CYS A 128 -7.57 -23.78 -1.19
C CYS A 128 -6.61 -22.78 -1.84
N LEU A 129 -6.84 -21.49 -1.61
CA LEU A 129 -5.97 -20.42 -2.10
C LEU A 129 -4.79 -20.25 -1.15
N PHE A 130 -3.62 -19.83 -1.61
CA PHE A 130 -2.48 -19.58 -0.71
C PHE A 130 -2.64 -18.30 0.13
N ALA A 131 -3.48 -17.36 -0.31
CA ALA A 131 -3.63 -16.03 0.28
C ALA A 131 -4.94 -15.97 1.08
N PRO A 132 -4.93 -15.48 2.33
CA PRO A 132 -6.15 -15.31 3.14
C PRO A 132 -7.01 -14.11 2.71
N ASP A 133 -6.42 -13.16 1.98
CA ASP A 133 -7.05 -11.89 1.63
C ASP A 133 -6.45 -11.31 0.33
N ALA A 134 -7.06 -10.23 -0.18
CA ALA A 134 -6.69 -9.58 -1.42
C ALA A 134 -5.31 -8.90 -1.35
N TRP A 135 -4.89 -8.45 -0.17
CA TRP A 135 -3.58 -7.85 0.04
C TRP A 135 -2.44 -8.84 -0.18
N VAL A 136 -2.47 -9.98 0.52
CA VAL A 136 -1.46 -11.05 0.34
C VAL A 136 -1.49 -11.58 -1.08
N PHE A 137 -2.69 -11.76 -1.65
CA PHE A 137 -2.87 -12.22 -3.02
C PHE A 137 -2.18 -11.28 -4.02
N THR A 138 -2.43 -9.97 -3.91
CA THR A 138 -1.88 -8.97 -4.84
C THR A 138 -0.37 -8.82 -4.68
N ARG A 139 0.15 -8.79 -3.45
CA ARG A 139 1.59 -8.70 -3.21
C ARG A 139 2.36 -9.89 -3.77
N PHE A 140 1.80 -11.10 -3.69
CA PHE A 140 2.44 -12.26 -4.29
C PHE A 140 2.44 -12.15 -5.82
N LEU A 141 1.30 -11.76 -6.40
CA LEU A 141 1.09 -11.72 -7.84
C LEU A 141 1.91 -10.64 -8.54
N LEU A 142 1.95 -9.43 -7.97
CA LEU A 142 2.57 -8.25 -8.57
C LEU A 142 3.93 -7.91 -7.96
N GLY A 143 4.32 -8.57 -6.87
CA GLY A 143 5.59 -8.31 -6.18
C GLY A 143 6.83 -8.86 -6.90
N THR A 144 7.99 -8.54 -6.36
CA THR A 144 9.27 -9.12 -6.79
C THR A 144 9.44 -10.55 -6.26
N ASP A 145 10.41 -11.29 -6.81
CA ASP A 145 10.74 -12.64 -6.33
C ASP A 145 11.14 -12.64 -4.84
N ALA A 146 11.91 -11.64 -4.41
CA ALA A 146 12.28 -11.47 -3.01
C ALA A 146 11.06 -11.20 -2.10
N GLN A 147 10.08 -10.41 -2.57
CA GLN A 147 8.84 -10.16 -1.86
C GLN A 147 7.97 -11.42 -1.75
N ARG A 148 7.87 -12.22 -2.82
CA ARG A 148 7.20 -13.54 -2.79
C ARG A 148 7.88 -14.49 -1.80
N ALA A 149 9.20 -14.59 -1.85
CA ALA A 149 9.98 -15.39 -0.93
C ALA A 149 9.80 -14.93 0.53
N ALA A 150 9.69 -13.62 0.79
CA ALA A 150 9.38 -13.09 2.12
C ALA A 150 7.99 -13.53 2.60
N LEU A 151 6.95 -13.42 1.77
CA LEU A 151 5.60 -13.87 2.11
C LEU A 151 5.52 -15.36 2.46
N VAL A 152 6.31 -16.20 1.78
CA VAL A 152 6.42 -17.63 2.10
C VAL A 152 7.23 -17.86 3.37
N ARG A 153 8.33 -17.11 3.60
CA ARG A 153 9.11 -17.24 4.84
C ARG A 153 8.32 -16.83 6.08
N GLU A 154 7.43 -15.84 5.97
CA GLU A 154 6.53 -15.42 7.03
C GLU A 154 5.50 -16.49 7.41
N ALA A 155 5.09 -17.32 6.45
CA ALA A 155 4.11 -18.39 6.62
C ALA A 155 4.44 -19.55 5.66
N PRO A 156 5.34 -20.47 6.05
CA PRO A 156 5.85 -21.54 5.19
C PRO A 156 4.77 -22.41 4.53
N GLU A 157 3.64 -22.60 5.21
CA GLU A 157 2.46 -23.32 4.72
C GLU A 157 1.88 -22.72 3.43
N ARG A 158 2.13 -21.43 3.14
CA ARG A 158 1.74 -20.80 1.87
C ARG A 158 2.53 -21.37 0.71
N GLY A 159 3.82 -21.64 0.90
CA GLY A 159 4.68 -22.28 -0.09
C GLY A 159 4.16 -23.67 -0.44
N GLU A 160 3.81 -24.46 0.58
CA GLU A 160 3.19 -25.78 0.38
C GLU A 160 1.87 -25.67 -0.38
N THR A 161 1.01 -24.72 -0.01
CA THR A 161 -0.28 -24.49 -0.67
C THR A 161 -0.12 -24.05 -2.13
N LEU A 162 0.88 -23.21 -2.43
CA LEU A 162 1.22 -22.83 -3.80
C LEU A 162 1.68 -24.04 -4.63
N TRP A 163 2.58 -24.86 -4.09
CA TRP A 163 3.06 -26.05 -4.79
C TRP A 163 1.97 -27.11 -4.98
N ARG A 164 1.04 -27.24 -4.03
CA ARG A 164 -0.15 -28.09 -4.15
C ARG A 164 -1.13 -27.65 -5.23
N GLN A 165 -0.94 -26.50 -5.87
CA GLN A 165 -1.74 -26.08 -7.04
C GLN A 165 -1.09 -26.51 -8.36
N VAL A 166 0.24 -26.73 -8.37
CA VAL A 166 0.99 -27.10 -9.56
C VAL A 166 0.74 -28.56 -9.90
N ARG A 167 0.62 -28.85 -11.20
CA ARG A 167 0.37 -30.20 -11.72
C ARG A 167 1.32 -30.58 -12.84
N ASP A 168 1.81 -31.81 -12.77
CA ASP A 168 2.37 -32.52 -13.91
C ASP A 168 1.32 -32.65 -15.03
N PRO A 169 1.74 -32.57 -16.30
CA PRO A 169 0.82 -32.49 -17.43
C PRO A 169 0.07 -33.82 -17.66
N LEU A 170 -1.23 -33.79 -17.39
CA LEU A 170 -2.24 -34.82 -17.64
C LEU A 170 -3.39 -34.20 -18.44
N PRO A 171 -4.17 -35.01 -19.18
CA PRO A 171 -5.35 -34.51 -19.87
C PRO A 171 -6.26 -33.70 -18.94
N TYR A 172 -6.74 -32.54 -19.41
CA TYR A 172 -7.44 -31.56 -18.55
C TYR A 172 -8.65 -32.12 -17.79
N ASP A 173 -9.38 -33.06 -18.37
CA ASP A 173 -10.54 -33.72 -17.74
C ASP A 173 -10.15 -34.75 -16.67
N ARG A 174 -8.87 -34.87 -16.30
CA ARG A 174 -8.37 -35.79 -15.25
C ARG A 174 -8.09 -35.12 -13.93
N TYR A 175 -8.08 -33.80 -13.87
CA TYR A 175 -7.82 -33.05 -12.64
C TYR A 175 -9.08 -32.78 -11.82
N VAL A 176 -8.89 -32.57 -10.52
CA VAL A 176 -9.88 -31.94 -9.67
C VAL A 176 -9.64 -30.44 -9.64
N TYR A 177 -10.69 -29.65 -9.89
CA TYR A 177 -10.61 -28.19 -9.89
C TYR A 177 -11.48 -27.61 -8.79
N HIS A 178 -10.96 -26.69 -7.99
CA HIS A 178 -11.62 -26.10 -6.84
C HIS A 178 -11.86 -24.61 -7.02
N SER A 179 -12.98 -24.08 -6.50
CA SER A 179 -13.24 -22.64 -6.48
C SER A 179 -12.33 -21.88 -5.53
N GLN A 180 -11.70 -22.61 -4.60
CA GLN A 180 -10.79 -22.16 -3.55
C GLN A 180 -11.44 -21.18 -2.57
N ALA A 181 -11.82 -19.99 -3.05
CA ALA A 181 -12.49 -18.97 -2.27
C ALA A 181 -13.99 -19.29 -2.07
N PRO A 182 -14.52 -19.21 -0.84
CA PRO A 182 -15.94 -19.36 -0.55
C PRO A 182 -16.84 -18.38 -1.30
N ARG A 183 -18.06 -18.82 -1.62
CA ARG A 183 -19.12 -18.02 -2.26
C ARG A 183 -20.41 -18.12 -1.46
N LEU A 184 -21.41 -17.31 -1.79
CA LEU A 184 -22.72 -17.34 -1.15
C LEU A 184 -23.56 -18.53 -1.65
N HIS A 185 -24.34 -19.12 -0.75
CA HIS A 185 -25.41 -20.08 -1.07
C HIS A 185 -26.62 -19.85 -0.19
N ILE A 186 -27.75 -19.48 -0.79
CA ILE A 186 -29.05 -19.45 -0.12
C ILE A 186 -29.82 -20.71 -0.51
N GLY A 187 -30.14 -21.56 0.46
CA GLY A 187 -30.92 -22.78 0.22
C GLY A 187 -32.35 -22.47 -0.25
N ALA A 188 -33.04 -23.46 -0.82
CA ALA A 188 -34.47 -23.34 -1.15
C ALA A 188 -35.36 -23.06 0.09
N ASP A 189 -34.84 -23.30 1.30
CA ASP A 189 -35.46 -22.94 2.58
C ASP A 189 -35.15 -21.50 3.04
N GLY A 190 -34.42 -20.72 2.23
CA GLY A 190 -34.01 -19.35 2.54
C GLY A 190 -32.84 -19.24 3.51
N ARG A 191 -32.23 -20.36 3.95
CA ARG A 191 -31.14 -20.31 4.92
C ARG A 191 -29.81 -19.93 4.25
N PRO A 192 -29.06 -18.97 4.83
CA PRO A 192 -27.76 -18.59 4.29
C PRO A 192 -26.66 -19.57 4.68
N GLY A 193 -25.78 -19.83 3.72
CA GLY A 193 -24.54 -20.56 3.90
C GLY A 193 -23.46 -20.05 2.96
N LEU A 194 -22.24 -20.51 3.19
CA LEU A 194 -21.16 -20.39 2.23
C LEU A 194 -21.01 -21.71 1.47
N VAL A 195 -20.51 -21.62 0.24
CA VAL A 195 -20.29 -22.76 -0.64
C VAL A 195 -18.90 -22.72 -1.25
N ARG A 196 -18.27 -23.89 -1.35
CA ARG A 196 -17.13 -24.14 -2.23
C ARG A 196 -17.55 -25.15 -3.28
N TYR A 197 -17.13 -24.92 -4.52
CA TYR A 197 -17.40 -25.81 -5.62
C TYR A 197 -16.13 -26.56 -6.00
N ARG A 198 -16.29 -27.79 -6.50
CA ARG A 198 -15.24 -28.44 -7.26
C ARG A 198 -15.79 -29.19 -8.48
N ALA A 199 -15.01 -29.25 -9.53
CA ALA A 199 -15.27 -30.06 -10.70
C ALA A 199 -14.38 -31.30 -10.65
N VAL A 200 -14.97 -32.49 -10.73
CA VAL A 200 -14.24 -33.77 -10.68
C VAL A 200 -14.44 -34.57 -11.98
N PRO A 201 -13.45 -35.36 -12.42
CA PRO A 201 -13.55 -36.22 -13.59
C PRO A 201 -14.71 -37.22 -13.51
N ALA A 202 -15.39 -37.48 -14.63
CA ALA A 202 -16.41 -38.54 -14.75
C ALA A 202 -16.24 -39.38 -16.02
N GLY A 203 -16.78 -40.61 -16.01
CA GLY A 203 -16.85 -41.50 -17.17
C GLY A 203 -18.11 -41.28 -18.03
N PRO A 204 -18.12 -41.78 -19.29
CA PRO A 204 -19.24 -41.61 -20.23
C PRO A 204 -20.49 -42.41 -19.84
N ALA A 205 -20.32 -43.53 -19.14
CA ALA A 205 -21.38 -44.16 -18.37
C ALA A 205 -21.36 -43.51 -16.99
N ALA A 206 -22.16 -42.46 -16.77
CA ALA A 206 -22.40 -41.91 -15.43
C ALA A 206 -23.27 -42.86 -14.57
N ASP A 207 -22.93 -44.15 -14.63
CA ASP A 207 -23.45 -45.33 -13.94
C ASP A 207 -22.39 -45.92 -13.00
N THR A 208 -21.35 -45.15 -12.66
CA THR A 208 -20.68 -45.37 -11.37
C THR A 208 -21.69 -44.97 -10.30
N SER A 209 -22.16 -45.96 -9.54
CA SER A 209 -23.12 -45.79 -8.46
C SER A 209 -22.88 -44.47 -7.70
N PRO A 210 -23.93 -43.72 -7.31
CA PRO A 210 -23.81 -42.58 -6.39
C PRO A 210 -23.08 -42.89 -5.06
N ASP A 211 -22.69 -44.15 -4.82
CA ASP A 211 -22.07 -44.69 -3.61
C ASP A 211 -20.54 -44.54 -3.49
N ALA A 212 -19.79 -44.13 -4.52
CA ALA A 212 -18.40 -43.72 -4.28
C ALA A 212 -18.47 -42.39 -3.51
N PRO A 213 -18.01 -42.32 -2.23
CA PRO A 213 -18.17 -41.13 -1.43
C PRO A 213 -17.56 -39.97 -2.20
N PRO A 214 -18.28 -38.85 -2.42
CA PRO A 214 -17.74 -37.68 -3.09
C PRO A 214 -16.34 -37.32 -2.55
N ASP A 215 -16.14 -37.50 -1.26
CA ASP A 215 -14.92 -37.21 -0.51
C ASP A 215 -13.71 -38.12 -0.80
N ALA A 216 -13.87 -39.21 -1.57
CA ALA A 216 -12.80 -40.16 -1.89
C ALA A 216 -12.03 -39.86 -3.20
N VAL A 217 -12.36 -38.77 -3.91
CA VAL A 217 -11.69 -38.41 -5.18
C VAL A 217 -10.30 -37.83 -4.91
N ALA A 218 -9.26 -38.59 -5.26
CA ALA A 218 -7.87 -38.16 -5.09
C ALA A 218 -7.45 -37.11 -6.13
N GLU A 219 -6.63 -36.15 -5.67
CA GLU A 219 -5.93 -35.21 -6.55
C GLU A 219 -4.97 -35.95 -7.48
N SER A 220 -5.02 -35.66 -8.78
CA SER A 220 -4.18 -36.29 -9.80
C SER A 220 -3.06 -35.36 -10.25
N GLY A 221 -1.94 -35.92 -10.72
CA GLY A 221 -0.84 -35.17 -11.34
C GLY A 221 -0.09 -34.23 -10.38
N LEU A 222 0.01 -34.56 -9.10
CA LEU A 222 0.73 -33.73 -8.12
C LEU A 222 2.20 -33.56 -8.52
N PHE A 223 2.65 -32.31 -8.65
CA PHE A 223 4.02 -31.97 -8.97
C PHE A 223 4.91 -32.02 -7.72
N THR A 224 6.13 -32.54 -7.85
CA THR A 224 7.14 -32.51 -6.79
C THR A 224 8.03 -31.27 -6.94
N PRO A 225 8.04 -30.33 -5.97
CA PRO A 225 8.84 -29.12 -6.06
C PRO A 225 10.35 -29.40 -6.15
N PRO A 226 11.12 -28.58 -6.91
CA PRO A 226 12.57 -28.67 -6.87
C PRO A 226 13.11 -28.34 -5.46
N ALA A 227 14.13 -29.09 -5.04
CA ALA A 227 14.74 -28.89 -3.72
C ALA A 227 15.15 -27.43 -3.49
N GLY A 228 14.78 -26.86 -2.35
CA GLY A 228 15.09 -25.48 -1.96
C GLY A 228 14.20 -24.39 -2.59
N SER A 229 13.21 -24.75 -3.41
CA SER A 229 12.31 -23.75 -4.02
C SER A 229 11.14 -23.41 -3.11
N LEU A 230 11.01 -22.13 -2.74
CA LEU A 230 9.97 -21.65 -1.80
C LEU A 230 8.59 -21.54 -2.43
N HIS A 231 8.50 -21.15 -3.70
CA HIS A 231 7.25 -20.99 -4.45
C HIS A 231 7.45 -21.27 -5.94
N PRO A 232 6.39 -21.59 -6.70
CA PRO A 232 6.47 -21.69 -8.15
C PRO A 232 6.83 -20.34 -8.78
N PRO A 233 7.56 -20.33 -9.91
CA PRO A 233 7.87 -19.12 -10.65
C PRO A 233 6.60 -18.53 -11.28
N LEU A 234 6.58 -17.21 -11.43
CA LEU A 234 5.53 -16.48 -12.15
C LEU A 234 6.07 -15.91 -13.47
N PRO A 235 5.21 -15.65 -14.47
CA PRO A 235 5.59 -15.03 -15.72
C PRO A 235 6.50 -13.81 -15.49
N PRO A 236 7.59 -13.66 -16.28
CA PRO A 236 7.95 -14.45 -17.47
C PRO A 236 8.72 -15.76 -17.19
N ARG A 237 8.98 -16.11 -15.92
CA ARG A 237 9.67 -17.37 -15.57
C ARG A 237 8.68 -18.52 -15.43
N TYR A 238 9.05 -19.70 -15.93
CA TYR A 238 8.20 -20.88 -15.93
C TYR A 238 8.97 -22.11 -15.45
N LEU A 239 8.24 -23.11 -14.95
CA LEU A 239 8.81 -24.43 -14.71
C LEU A 239 9.17 -25.08 -16.05
N PRO A 240 10.33 -25.74 -16.16
CA PRO A 240 10.73 -26.42 -17.38
C PRO A 240 9.87 -27.67 -17.61
N ARG A 241 9.83 -28.13 -18.86
CA ARG A 241 9.24 -29.43 -19.20
C ARG A 241 9.97 -30.58 -18.48
N PRO A 242 9.28 -31.69 -18.18
CA PRO A 242 9.95 -32.92 -17.75
C PRO A 242 10.98 -33.41 -18.79
N ALA A 243 12.00 -34.14 -18.33
CA ALA A 243 13.01 -34.69 -19.23
C ALA A 243 12.40 -35.71 -20.22
N GLY A 244 12.72 -35.58 -21.51
CA GLY A 244 12.16 -36.42 -22.58
C GLY A 244 10.72 -36.09 -22.98
N GLU A 245 10.22 -34.91 -22.60
CA GLU A 245 8.91 -34.42 -22.99
C GLU A 245 8.94 -33.64 -24.32
N ASP A 246 8.64 -34.37 -25.39
CA ASP A 246 8.79 -33.90 -26.76
C ASP A 246 7.46 -33.42 -27.38
N ARG A 247 6.34 -33.55 -26.64
CA ARG A 247 5.01 -33.28 -27.19
C ARG A 247 4.84 -31.79 -27.53
N PRO A 248 3.94 -31.45 -28.49
CA PRO A 248 3.63 -30.07 -28.82
C PRO A 248 3.19 -29.25 -27.61
N ALA A 249 3.52 -27.95 -27.59
CA ALA A 249 3.15 -27.05 -26.49
C ALA A 249 1.62 -26.88 -26.30
N THR A 250 0.82 -27.39 -27.23
CA THR A 250 -0.65 -27.33 -27.25
C THR A 250 -1.31 -28.68 -26.99
N PHE A 251 -0.55 -29.73 -26.67
CA PHE A 251 -1.08 -31.09 -26.75
C PHE A 251 -2.27 -31.37 -25.82
N LEU A 252 -2.34 -30.72 -24.63
CA LEU A 252 -3.49 -30.88 -23.73
C LEU A 252 -4.75 -30.21 -24.28
N ARG A 253 -4.59 -29.03 -24.87
CA ARG A 253 -5.69 -28.31 -25.55
C ARG A 253 -6.16 -29.07 -26.78
N ASP A 254 -5.24 -29.63 -27.56
CA ASP A 254 -5.57 -30.37 -28.77
C ASP A 254 -6.24 -31.71 -28.43
N ASP A 255 -5.75 -32.40 -27.40
CA ASP A 255 -6.35 -33.65 -26.89
C ASP A 255 -7.79 -33.45 -26.43
N ILE A 256 -8.06 -32.45 -25.58
CA ILE A 256 -9.41 -32.25 -25.05
C ILE A 256 -10.39 -31.81 -26.15
N ARG A 257 -9.95 -31.00 -27.13
CA ARG A 257 -10.77 -30.64 -28.31
C ARG A 257 -11.10 -31.86 -29.16
N ALA A 258 -10.12 -32.72 -29.41
CA ALA A 258 -10.31 -33.95 -30.18
C ALA A 258 -11.28 -34.91 -29.48
N ARG A 259 -11.18 -35.06 -28.15
CA ARG A 259 -12.05 -35.95 -27.37
C ARG A 259 -13.46 -35.39 -27.18
N ALA A 260 -13.62 -34.07 -27.09
CA ALA A 260 -14.94 -33.44 -27.05
C ALA A 260 -15.76 -33.72 -28.33
N ALA A 261 -15.10 -33.79 -29.50
CA ALA A 261 -15.73 -34.14 -30.77
C ALA A 261 -16.16 -35.63 -30.88
N GLY A 262 -15.78 -36.48 -29.92
CA GLY A 262 -16.13 -37.91 -29.88
C GLY A 262 -17.21 -38.22 -28.82
N PRO A 263 -16.93 -39.01 -27.77
CA PRO A 263 -17.92 -39.40 -26.75
C PRO A 263 -18.33 -38.26 -25.77
N GLY A 264 -17.77 -37.07 -25.95
CA GLY A 264 -17.92 -35.93 -25.05
C GLY A 264 -17.06 -36.06 -23.77
N ILE A 265 -16.78 -34.92 -23.14
CA ILE A 265 -16.11 -34.83 -21.85
C ILE A 265 -17.17 -34.77 -20.75
N HIS A 266 -17.01 -35.61 -19.72
CA HIS A 266 -17.97 -35.75 -18.62
C HIS A 266 -17.33 -35.28 -17.31
N VAL A 267 -18.01 -34.39 -16.60
CA VAL A 267 -17.51 -33.78 -15.35
C VAL A 267 -18.63 -33.74 -14.33
N LEU A 268 -18.35 -34.05 -13.06
CA LEU A 268 -19.30 -33.82 -11.97
C LEU A 268 -18.98 -32.49 -11.30
N LEU A 269 -19.99 -31.63 -11.17
CA LEU A 269 -19.92 -30.46 -10.32
C LEU A 269 -20.38 -30.86 -8.92
N GLN A 270 -19.48 -30.71 -7.97
CA GLN A 270 -19.72 -30.97 -6.56
C GLN A 270 -19.67 -29.67 -5.78
N MET A 271 -20.33 -29.65 -4.62
CA MET A 271 -20.26 -28.53 -3.70
C MET A 271 -20.14 -28.99 -2.25
N GLN A 272 -19.49 -28.15 -1.45
CA GLN A 272 -19.35 -28.26 -0.02
C GLN A 272 -20.08 -27.07 0.62
N LEU A 273 -20.92 -27.30 1.63
CA LEU A 273 -21.68 -26.23 2.29
C LEU A 273 -21.23 -25.99 3.72
N HIS A 274 -21.05 -24.72 4.06
CA HIS A 274 -20.80 -24.25 5.41
C HIS A 274 -21.98 -23.36 5.86
N PRO A 275 -22.87 -23.83 6.76
CA PRO A 275 -23.97 -23.01 7.27
C PRO A 275 -23.46 -21.73 7.95
N LEU A 276 -24.20 -20.64 7.81
CA LEU A 276 -23.94 -19.39 8.52
C LEU A 276 -24.86 -19.27 9.73
N GLY A 277 -24.33 -18.72 10.82
CA GLY A 277 -25.01 -18.67 12.12
C GLY A 277 -25.02 -17.27 12.74
N ALA A 278 -25.38 -17.21 14.02
CA ALA A 278 -25.43 -15.97 14.78
C ALA A 278 -24.05 -15.44 15.19
N ASP A 279 -22.99 -16.26 15.11
CA ASP A 279 -21.63 -15.87 15.48
C ASP A 279 -20.90 -15.19 14.31
N PRO A 280 -20.66 -13.86 14.38
CA PRO A 280 -19.99 -13.13 13.31
C PRO A 280 -18.52 -13.52 13.14
N ALA A 281 -17.84 -13.98 14.18
CA ALA A 281 -16.43 -14.38 14.09
C ALA A 281 -16.30 -15.71 13.33
N ALA A 282 -17.15 -16.69 13.65
CA ALA A 282 -17.22 -17.95 12.93
C ALA A 282 -17.60 -17.74 11.45
N ASN A 283 -18.56 -16.88 11.17
CA ASN A 283 -18.97 -16.54 9.80
C ASN A 283 -17.81 -15.94 8.97
N ARG A 284 -17.01 -15.03 9.56
CA ARG A 284 -15.82 -14.46 8.89
C ARG A 284 -14.69 -15.47 8.73
N ALA A 285 -14.46 -16.32 9.73
CA ALA A 285 -13.43 -17.36 9.65
C ALA A 285 -13.75 -18.37 8.53
N ALA A 286 -15.02 -18.68 8.32
CA ALA A 286 -15.45 -19.56 7.23
C ALA A 286 -15.19 -18.97 5.83
N LEU A 287 -15.04 -17.65 5.71
CA LEU A 287 -14.68 -16.97 4.45
C LEU A 287 -13.19 -17.04 4.11
N ASP A 288 -12.30 -17.42 5.04
CA ASP A 288 -10.86 -17.52 4.81
C ASP A 288 -10.58 -18.51 3.65
N PRO A 289 -10.15 -18.01 2.47
CA PRO A 289 -9.92 -18.85 1.30
C PRO A 289 -8.64 -19.69 1.44
N SER A 290 -7.79 -19.39 2.43
CA SER A 290 -6.54 -20.12 2.69
C SER A 290 -6.69 -21.36 3.55
N ARG A 291 -7.84 -21.52 4.20
CA ARG A 291 -8.11 -22.67 5.07
C ARG A 291 -9.08 -23.63 4.39
N PRO A 292 -8.76 -24.92 4.25
CA PRO A 292 -9.73 -25.92 3.80
C PRO A 292 -10.82 -26.12 4.86
N TRP A 293 -12.06 -26.36 4.43
CA TRP A 293 -13.12 -26.80 5.34
C TRP A 293 -13.02 -28.30 5.57
N SER A 294 -13.26 -28.72 6.82
CA SER A 294 -13.25 -30.15 7.19
C SER A 294 -14.28 -30.90 6.36
N VAL A 295 -13.81 -31.91 5.62
CA VAL A 295 -14.66 -32.78 4.80
C VAL A 295 -15.60 -33.61 5.67
N GLU A 296 -15.15 -34.03 6.86
CA GLU A 296 -16.00 -34.76 7.83
C GLU A 296 -17.19 -33.93 8.30
N ARG A 297 -17.01 -32.62 8.52
CA ARG A 297 -18.08 -31.72 8.97
C ARG A 297 -18.90 -31.13 7.83
N HIS A 298 -18.28 -30.97 6.67
CA HIS A 298 -18.86 -30.39 5.48
C HIS A 298 -18.49 -31.31 4.31
N PRO A 299 -19.23 -32.39 4.05
CA PRO A 299 -18.90 -33.29 2.95
C PRO A 299 -19.18 -32.65 1.59
N TYR A 300 -18.44 -33.05 0.56
CA TYR A 300 -18.81 -32.71 -0.81
C TYR A 300 -20.02 -33.52 -1.25
N ARG A 301 -20.82 -32.96 -2.15
CA ARG A 301 -21.94 -33.65 -2.79
C ARG A 301 -22.08 -33.24 -4.24
N THR A 302 -22.43 -34.21 -5.09
CA THR A 302 -22.68 -33.96 -6.51
C THR A 302 -23.99 -33.21 -6.69
N VAL A 303 -23.93 -32.06 -7.35
CA VAL A 303 -25.08 -31.19 -7.60
C VAL A 303 -25.40 -31.04 -9.08
N ALA A 304 -24.44 -31.30 -9.96
CA ALA A 304 -24.71 -31.36 -11.39
C ALA A 304 -23.74 -32.29 -12.14
N ARG A 305 -24.19 -32.76 -13.31
CA ARG A 305 -23.42 -33.50 -14.31
C ARG A 305 -23.24 -32.62 -15.53
N LEU A 306 -22.02 -32.49 -16.01
CA LEU A 306 -21.71 -31.75 -17.23
C LEU A 306 -21.37 -32.73 -18.34
N ARG A 307 -21.92 -32.50 -19.52
CA ARG A 307 -21.57 -33.18 -20.77
C ARG A 307 -21.12 -32.13 -21.78
N LEU A 308 -19.83 -32.10 -22.10
CA LEU A 308 -19.21 -31.15 -23.03
C LEU A 308 -18.89 -31.86 -24.34
N ASP A 309 -19.57 -31.51 -25.41
CA ASP A 309 -19.55 -32.22 -26.69
C ASP A 309 -19.31 -31.30 -27.89
N THR A 310 -19.22 -30.00 -27.65
CA THR A 310 -19.04 -28.99 -28.69
C THR A 310 -17.71 -28.28 -28.48
N VAL A 311 -16.93 -28.12 -29.54
CA VAL A 311 -15.69 -27.32 -29.51
C VAL A 311 -16.03 -25.91 -29.95
N GLU A 312 -15.76 -24.94 -29.08
CA GLU A 312 -15.99 -23.52 -29.35
C GLU A 312 -14.71 -22.85 -29.86
N GLU A 313 -14.86 -21.84 -30.72
CA GLU A 313 -13.72 -21.03 -31.14
C GLU A 313 -13.17 -20.21 -29.96
N GLU A 314 -11.85 -20.29 -29.74
CA GLU A 314 -11.17 -19.55 -28.67
C GLU A 314 -11.41 -18.04 -28.78
N ALA A 315 -11.47 -17.51 -30.01
CA ALA A 315 -11.76 -16.10 -30.28
C ALA A 315 -13.17 -15.67 -29.81
N ALA A 316 -14.18 -16.53 -29.93
CA ALA A 316 -15.53 -16.26 -29.43
C ALA A 316 -15.56 -16.21 -27.89
N ALA A 317 -14.72 -17.01 -27.24
CA ALA A 317 -14.58 -17.06 -25.79
C ALA A 317 -13.75 -15.92 -25.19
N GLU A 318 -12.93 -15.23 -26.00
CA GLU A 318 -12.15 -14.08 -25.54
C GLU A 318 -13.08 -12.99 -24.99
N GLY A 319 -14.26 -12.77 -25.59
CA GLY A 319 -15.24 -11.80 -25.12
C GLY A 319 -15.96 -12.14 -23.81
N LEU A 320 -15.83 -13.37 -23.30
CA LEU A 320 -16.57 -13.85 -22.12
C LEU A 320 -15.98 -13.31 -20.81
N LEU A 321 -16.86 -12.99 -19.87
CA LEU A 321 -16.53 -12.54 -18.52
C LEU A 321 -16.85 -13.65 -17.52
N PHE A 322 -15.82 -14.18 -16.84
CA PHE A 322 -15.98 -15.17 -15.78
C PHE A 322 -15.91 -14.49 -14.41
N ASP A 323 -16.89 -13.64 -14.15
CA ASP A 323 -16.96 -12.78 -12.98
C ASP A 323 -17.54 -13.53 -11.76
N PRO A 324 -16.80 -13.64 -10.63
CA PRO A 324 -17.29 -14.27 -9.42
C PRO A 324 -18.53 -13.62 -8.78
N ALA A 325 -18.88 -12.37 -9.03
CA ALA A 325 -20.15 -11.80 -8.54
C ALA A 325 -21.32 -12.07 -9.49
N ALA A 326 -21.04 -12.43 -10.75
CA ALA A 326 -22.05 -12.75 -11.74
C ALA A 326 -22.63 -14.16 -11.50
N ALA A 327 -23.68 -14.18 -10.69
CA ALA A 327 -24.47 -15.32 -10.28
C ALA A 327 -25.94 -14.92 -10.09
N PRO A 328 -26.89 -15.87 -10.15
CA PRO A 328 -28.24 -15.66 -9.62
C PRO A 328 -28.21 -15.13 -8.17
N GLU A 329 -29.22 -14.33 -7.80
CA GLU A 329 -29.38 -13.82 -6.44
C GLU A 329 -29.28 -14.98 -5.43
N GLY A 330 -28.44 -14.85 -4.40
CA GLY A 330 -28.19 -15.92 -3.42
C GLY A 330 -27.10 -16.92 -3.80
N LEU A 331 -26.44 -16.80 -4.96
CA LEU A 331 -25.27 -17.59 -5.38
C LEU A 331 -24.00 -16.76 -5.64
N GLY A 332 -24.04 -15.46 -5.33
CA GLY A 332 -22.96 -14.51 -5.57
C GLY A 332 -21.79 -14.62 -4.57
N ILE A 333 -21.28 -13.49 -4.12
CA ILE A 333 -20.13 -13.40 -3.21
C ILE A 333 -20.48 -12.65 -1.94
N ALA A 334 -19.68 -12.86 -0.90
CA ALA A 334 -19.59 -11.87 0.17
C ALA A 334 -18.76 -10.67 -0.31
N LEU A 335 -19.16 -9.48 0.10
CA LEU A 335 -18.47 -8.23 -0.19
C LEU A 335 -17.54 -7.89 0.99
N ALA A 336 -16.40 -7.31 0.65
CA ALA A 336 -15.43 -6.75 1.59
C ALA A 336 -15.24 -5.27 1.30
N ARG A 337 -15.10 -4.47 2.35
CA ARG A 337 -14.76 -3.05 2.18
C ARG A 337 -13.25 -2.82 2.21
N SER A 338 -12.48 -3.69 2.86
CA SER A 338 -11.01 -3.59 3.00
C SER A 338 -10.29 -4.78 2.36
N PRO A 339 -9.08 -4.62 1.78
CA PRO A 339 -8.38 -5.73 1.14
C PRO A 339 -7.78 -6.73 2.13
N PHE A 340 -7.84 -6.45 3.43
CA PHE A 340 -7.41 -7.33 4.52
C PHE A 340 -8.54 -8.22 5.06
N GLU A 341 -9.77 -8.06 4.54
CA GLU A 341 -10.91 -8.88 4.94
C GLU A 341 -10.93 -10.20 4.13
N PRO A 342 -11.28 -11.35 4.72
CA PRO A 342 -11.31 -12.63 3.98
C PRO A 342 -12.21 -12.65 2.72
N ALA A 343 -13.30 -11.87 2.72
CA ALA A 343 -14.18 -11.73 1.55
C ALA A 343 -13.53 -11.01 0.35
N SER A 344 -12.40 -10.32 0.58
CA SER A 344 -11.81 -9.39 -0.39
C SER A 344 -11.28 -10.04 -1.65
N VAL A 345 -10.90 -11.32 -1.64
CA VAL A 345 -10.29 -11.96 -2.82
C VAL A 345 -11.29 -12.04 -3.98
N ASN A 346 -12.46 -12.64 -3.76
CA ASN A 346 -13.48 -12.74 -4.82
C ASN A 346 -14.06 -11.37 -5.20
N HIS A 347 -14.08 -10.43 -4.24
CA HIS A 347 -14.47 -9.05 -4.49
C HIS A 347 -13.47 -8.33 -5.42
N LEU A 348 -12.16 -8.44 -5.13
CA LEU A 348 -11.08 -7.91 -5.97
C LEU A 348 -11.12 -8.53 -7.36
N ARG A 349 -11.24 -9.87 -7.44
CA ARG A 349 -11.31 -10.58 -8.72
C ARG A 349 -12.48 -10.11 -9.59
N THR A 350 -13.64 -9.87 -8.99
CA THR A 350 -14.81 -9.31 -9.68
C THR A 350 -14.46 -7.98 -10.36
N LEU A 351 -13.92 -7.03 -9.60
CA LEU A 351 -13.59 -5.70 -10.09
C LEU A 351 -12.45 -5.71 -11.12
N VAL A 352 -11.36 -6.44 -10.84
CA VAL A 352 -10.22 -6.58 -11.75
C VAL A 352 -10.63 -7.27 -13.05
N TYR A 353 -11.43 -8.33 -13.01
CA TYR A 353 -11.85 -9.05 -14.22
C TYR A 353 -12.73 -8.18 -15.12
N ARG A 354 -13.62 -7.35 -14.53
CA ARG A 354 -14.41 -6.37 -15.28
C ARG A 354 -13.52 -5.34 -15.96
N SER A 355 -12.59 -4.73 -15.21
CA SER A 355 -11.66 -3.72 -15.73
C SER A 355 -10.73 -4.26 -16.82
N VAL A 356 -10.13 -5.43 -16.60
CA VAL A 356 -9.23 -6.09 -17.56
C VAL A 356 -10.00 -6.55 -18.81
N ARG A 357 -11.23 -7.05 -18.69
CA ARG A 357 -12.07 -7.37 -19.85
C ARG A 357 -12.41 -6.12 -20.65
N ALA A 358 -12.76 -5.02 -19.99
CA ALA A 358 -13.06 -3.77 -20.66
C ALA A 358 -11.84 -3.26 -21.44
N ALA A 359 -10.66 -3.32 -20.82
CA ALA A 359 -9.39 -2.98 -21.46
C ALA A 359 -9.06 -3.87 -22.67
N ARG A 360 -9.33 -5.18 -22.59
CA ARG A 360 -9.06 -6.18 -23.66
C ARG A 360 -10.04 -6.10 -24.83
N THR A 361 -11.32 -5.88 -24.57
CA THR A 361 -12.39 -5.96 -25.60
C THR A 361 -12.78 -4.60 -26.19
N GLY A 362 -12.31 -3.50 -25.60
CA GLY A 362 -12.70 -2.14 -26.00
C GLY A 362 -14.16 -1.79 -25.68
N ARG A 363 -14.93 -2.73 -25.09
CA ARG A 363 -16.27 -2.47 -24.57
C ARG A 363 -16.14 -1.84 -23.19
N PRO A 364 -16.79 -0.71 -22.91
CA PRO A 364 -16.73 -0.09 -21.58
C PRO A 364 -17.18 -1.11 -20.52
N ALA A 365 -16.52 -1.10 -19.37
CA ALA A 365 -17.09 -1.73 -18.19
C ALA A 365 -18.48 -1.11 -17.98
N PRO A 366 -19.49 -1.86 -17.51
CA PRO A 366 -20.77 -1.26 -17.14
C PRO A 366 -20.47 -0.05 -16.24
N ALA A 367 -20.92 1.13 -16.67
CA ALA A 367 -20.70 2.35 -15.94
C ALA A 367 -21.29 2.16 -14.53
N PRO A 368 -20.62 2.63 -13.46
CA PRO A 368 -21.30 2.72 -12.18
C PRO A 368 -22.58 3.52 -12.42
N ALA A 369 -23.74 2.92 -12.18
CA ALA A 369 -24.98 3.68 -12.14
C ALA A 369 -24.72 4.84 -11.19
N SER A 370 -24.98 6.07 -11.65
CA SER A 370 -24.80 7.28 -10.86
C SER A 370 -25.38 7.02 -9.47
N VAL A 371 -24.51 6.98 -8.46
CA VAL A 371 -24.93 6.82 -7.08
C VAL A 371 -25.83 8.02 -6.79
N PRO A 372 -27.12 7.83 -6.45
CA PRO A 372 -27.94 8.94 -6.01
C PRO A 372 -27.27 9.59 -4.82
N ALA A 373 -27.26 10.92 -4.76
CA ALA A 373 -26.83 11.65 -3.58
C ALA A 373 -27.47 11.03 -2.32
N PRO A 374 -26.73 10.85 -1.22
CA PRO A 374 -27.19 10.08 -0.09
C PRO A 374 -28.48 10.69 0.47
N VAL A 375 -29.57 9.92 0.42
CA VAL A 375 -30.79 10.17 1.17
C VAL A 375 -30.43 10.01 2.66
N PRO A 376 -30.69 11.00 3.52
CA PRO A 376 -30.40 10.87 4.93
C PRO A 376 -31.40 9.87 5.55
N GLY A 377 -30.95 8.63 5.76
CA GLY A 377 -31.78 7.62 6.41
C GLY A 377 -31.14 6.23 6.43
N THR A 378 -30.85 5.77 7.63
CA THR A 378 -30.54 4.37 8.04
C THR A 378 -29.27 3.73 7.47
N VAL A 379 -28.13 4.14 8.04
CA VAL A 379 -26.87 3.39 8.04
C VAL A 379 -26.94 2.33 9.15
N SER A 380 -27.03 1.04 8.80
CA SER A 380 -26.78 -0.05 9.76
C SER A 380 -25.27 -0.33 9.81
N GLY A 381 -24.53 0.58 10.45
CA GLY A 381 -23.12 0.40 10.78
C GLY A 381 -22.95 -0.45 12.05
N GLY A 382 -21.73 -0.97 12.26
CA GLY A 382 -21.31 -1.36 13.62
C GLY A 382 -21.58 -0.23 14.62
N PRO A 383 -21.65 -0.51 15.93
CA PRO A 383 -22.13 0.45 16.91
C PRO A 383 -21.38 1.78 16.80
N ARG A 384 -22.13 2.85 16.49
CA ARG A 384 -21.63 4.23 16.44
C ARG A 384 -20.98 4.57 17.77
N ARG A 385 -19.65 4.57 17.83
CA ARG A 385 -18.89 5.01 19.01
C ARG A 385 -18.86 6.53 19.11
N SER A 386 -18.83 7.00 20.35
CA SER A 386 -18.44 8.34 20.75
C SER A 386 -16.99 8.36 21.22
N VAL A 387 -16.18 9.29 20.73
CA VAL A 387 -14.73 9.35 21.01
C VAL A 387 -14.36 10.74 21.50
N CYS A 388 -13.68 10.82 22.64
CA CYS A 388 -13.05 12.06 23.10
C CYS A 388 -11.61 12.12 22.62
N VAL A 389 -11.28 13.13 21.82
CA VAL A 389 -9.91 13.41 21.36
C VAL A 389 -9.30 14.48 22.24
N ILE A 390 -8.12 14.22 22.81
CA ILE A 390 -7.36 15.20 23.59
C ILE A 390 -6.26 15.78 22.71
N GLY A 391 -6.37 17.08 22.42
CA GLY A 391 -5.50 17.87 21.54
C GLY A 391 -6.14 18.19 20.19
N ALA A 392 -6.17 19.47 19.83
CA ALA A 392 -6.62 20.04 18.55
C ALA A 392 -5.44 20.48 17.66
N GLY A 393 -4.31 19.78 17.79
CA GLY A 393 -3.21 19.85 16.82
C GLY A 393 -3.48 19.00 15.57
N ALA A 394 -2.50 18.95 14.66
CA ALA A 394 -2.60 18.24 13.39
C ALA A 394 -3.13 16.80 13.52
N SER A 395 -2.53 15.99 14.41
CA SER A 395 -2.95 14.59 14.60
C SER A 395 -4.37 14.47 15.15
N GLY A 396 -4.75 15.32 16.11
CA GLY A 396 -6.06 15.26 16.76
C GLY A 396 -7.18 15.70 15.85
N LEU A 397 -6.99 16.80 15.12
CA LEU A 397 -7.95 17.26 14.12
C LEU A 397 -8.09 16.27 12.95
N THR A 398 -6.97 15.70 12.50
CA THR A 398 -6.99 14.67 11.46
C THR A 398 -7.74 13.42 11.93
N ALA A 399 -7.45 12.94 13.14
CA ALA A 399 -8.12 11.77 13.70
C ALA A 399 -9.61 12.02 13.90
N ALA A 400 -9.98 13.20 14.42
CA ALA A 400 -11.37 13.59 14.60
C ALA A 400 -12.13 13.64 13.27
N HIS A 401 -11.53 14.25 12.25
CA HIS A 401 -12.08 14.29 10.90
C HIS A 401 -12.26 12.88 10.32
N GLU A 402 -11.25 12.02 10.46
CA GLU A 402 -11.31 10.64 9.96
C GLU A 402 -12.36 9.79 10.68
N LEU A 403 -12.61 10.05 11.97
CA LEU A 403 -13.64 9.43 12.80
C LEU A 403 -15.06 9.93 12.45
N GLU A 404 -15.26 11.24 12.29
CA GLU A 404 -16.57 11.80 11.90
C GLU A 404 -16.97 11.37 10.49
N ARG A 405 -16.02 11.33 9.55
CA ARG A 405 -16.25 10.81 8.20
C ARG A 405 -16.67 9.33 8.20
N ARG A 406 -16.39 8.60 9.28
CA ARG A 406 -16.83 7.21 9.52
C ARG A 406 -18.12 7.11 10.34
N GLY A 407 -18.78 8.22 10.61
CA GLY A 407 -20.05 8.28 11.33
C GLY A 407 -19.92 8.25 12.86
N HIS A 408 -18.72 8.25 13.42
CA HIS A 408 -18.52 8.35 14.87
C HIS A 408 -18.88 9.74 15.40
N ARG A 409 -19.30 9.82 16.66
CA ARG A 409 -19.44 11.11 17.35
C ARG A 409 -18.09 11.46 17.95
N VAL A 410 -17.58 12.66 17.70
CA VAL A 410 -16.29 13.08 18.23
C VAL A 410 -16.47 14.35 19.06
N VAL A 411 -15.69 14.47 20.14
CA VAL A 411 -15.48 15.73 20.86
C VAL A 411 -13.97 15.94 20.92
N VAL A 412 -13.49 17.05 20.38
CA VAL A 412 -12.08 17.44 20.47
C VAL A 412 -11.92 18.47 21.57
N LEU A 413 -11.04 18.21 22.53
CA LEU A 413 -10.74 19.10 23.64
C LEU A 413 -9.29 19.59 23.54
N ASP A 414 -9.09 20.91 23.59
CA ASP A 414 -7.78 21.51 23.71
C ASP A 414 -7.77 22.61 24.77
N SER A 415 -6.67 22.68 25.53
CA SER A 415 -6.44 23.71 26.54
C SER A 415 -5.99 25.04 25.94
N ALA A 416 -5.37 25.03 24.75
CA ALA A 416 -4.96 26.23 24.05
C ALA A 416 -6.21 26.99 23.54
N PRO A 417 -6.18 28.32 23.47
CA PRO A 417 -7.32 29.12 23.00
C PRO A 417 -7.62 28.92 21.50
N GLU A 418 -6.62 28.48 20.73
CA GLU A 418 -6.70 28.23 19.30
C GLU A 418 -6.23 26.82 18.94
N VAL A 419 -6.66 26.35 17.76
CA VAL A 419 -6.29 25.04 17.20
C VAL A 419 -4.92 25.10 16.51
N ALA A 420 -4.56 24.03 15.77
CA ALA A 420 -3.33 23.85 14.98
C ALA A 420 -2.09 23.44 15.77
N GLY A 421 -2.02 23.71 17.08
CA GLY A 421 -0.87 23.31 17.90
C GLY A 421 0.43 23.88 17.34
N LYS A 422 1.42 23.01 17.06
CA LYS A 422 2.73 23.43 16.49
C LYS A 422 2.67 23.92 15.04
N ALA A 423 1.52 23.80 14.39
CA ALA A 423 1.27 24.29 13.05
C ALA A 423 0.57 25.66 13.03
N ALA A 424 0.56 26.37 14.16
CA ALA A 424 -0.05 27.69 14.28
C ALA A 424 0.71 28.75 13.45
N SER A 425 -0.04 29.76 13.00
CA SER A 425 0.49 30.96 12.34
C SER A 425 0.05 32.19 13.11
N LEU A 426 0.96 33.16 13.26
CA LEU A 426 0.71 34.46 13.84
C LEU A 426 0.52 35.50 12.74
N GLU A 427 -0.47 36.38 12.87
CA GLU A 427 -0.64 37.50 11.95
C GLU A 427 0.06 38.76 12.48
N ILE A 428 0.98 39.32 11.69
CA ILE A 428 1.68 40.59 11.96
C ILE A 428 1.60 41.45 10.70
N ASP A 429 1.18 42.70 10.85
CA ASP A 429 1.04 43.67 9.75
C ASP A 429 0.17 43.12 8.59
N GLY A 430 -0.87 42.35 8.92
CA GLY A 430 -1.77 41.70 7.95
C GLY A 430 -1.15 40.53 7.18
N ARG A 431 0.00 40.01 7.63
CA ARG A 431 0.72 38.89 6.99
C ARG A 431 0.92 37.72 7.97
N PRO A 432 0.81 36.46 7.50
CA PRO A 432 0.95 35.29 8.36
C PRO A 432 2.42 34.84 8.49
N TYR A 433 2.85 34.54 9.71
CA TYR A 433 4.15 33.97 10.06
C TYR A 433 3.95 32.65 10.78
N ASP A 434 4.51 31.57 10.27
CA ASP A 434 4.34 30.24 10.86
C ASP A 434 5.26 30.09 12.08
N LEU A 435 4.72 29.52 13.16
CA LEU A 435 5.43 29.37 14.43
C LEU A 435 6.17 28.02 14.56
N GLY A 436 5.94 27.11 13.60
CA GLY A 436 6.55 25.79 13.57
C GLY A 436 6.54 25.20 12.16
N ALA A 437 5.59 24.30 11.88
CA ALA A 437 5.50 23.68 10.56
C ALA A 437 5.22 24.70 9.46
N HIS A 438 6.05 24.73 8.41
CA HIS A 438 5.91 25.70 7.33
C HIS A 438 6.43 25.23 5.95
N ILE A 439 7.17 24.14 5.85
CA ILE A 439 7.70 23.60 4.58
C ILE A 439 7.21 22.15 4.38
N CYS A 440 6.72 21.87 3.18
CA CYS A 440 6.29 20.55 2.74
C CYS A 440 7.10 20.12 1.53
N THR A 441 7.49 18.86 1.48
CA THR A 441 8.18 18.28 0.31
C THR A 441 7.15 17.62 -0.62
N PRO A 442 7.54 17.20 -1.83
CA PRO A 442 6.66 16.43 -2.71
C PRO A 442 6.11 15.12 -2.10
N ARG A 443 6.71 14.62 -1.01
CA ARG A 443 6.26 13.46 -0.25
C ARG A 443 5.08 13.75 0.68
N TYR A 444 4.69 15.02 0.86
CA TYR A 444 3.61 15.43 1.76
C TYR A 444 2.23 15.25 1.12
N THR A 445 1.95 14.01 0.71
CA THR A 445 0.76 13.64 -0.06
C THR A 445 -0.53 13.70 0.75
N GLU A 446 -0.48 13.29 2.01
CA GLU A 446 -1.65 13.27 2.88
C GLU A 446 -2.06 14.69 3.29
N LEU A 447 -1.07 15.57 3.54
CA LEU A 447 -1.32 16.99 3.78
C LEU A 447 -1.85 17.71 2.54
N ALA A 448 -1.27 17.46 1.35
CA ALA A 448 -1.73 18.05 0.11
C ALA A 448 -3.20 17.67 -0.17
N ALA A 449 -3.54 16.39 -0.01
CA ALA A 449 -4.91 15.91 -0.15
C ALA A 449 -5.87 16.56 0.87
N LEU A 450 -5.43 16.76 2.12
CA LEU A 450 -6.23 17.44 3.13
C LEU A 450 -6.42 18.93 2.80
N ALA A 451 -5.40 19.60 2.26
CA ALA A 451 -5.50 20.99 1.83
C ALA A 451 -6.51 21.14 0.69
N GLU A 452 -6.46 20.24 -0.30
CA GLU A 452 -7.41 20.19 -1.40
C GLU A 452 -8.85 19.92 -0.93
N GLU A 453 -9.05 18.92 -0.08
CA GLU A 453 -10.34 18.56 0.50
C GLU A 453 -11.03 19.75 1.18
N PHE A 454 -10.26 20.58 1.88
CA PHE A 454 -10.77 21.75 2.60
C PHE A 454 -10.72 23.07 1.80
N GLY A 455 -10.35 23.02 0.53
CA GLY A 455 -10.28 24.18 -0.36
C GLY A 455 -9.22 25.21 0.08
N VAL A 456 -8.09 24.73 0.58
CA VAL A 456 -6.98 25.54 1.06
C VAL A 456 -5.87 25.50 0.03
N GLY A 457 -5.61 26.64 -0.62
CA GLY A 457 -4.53 26.77 -1.59
C GLY A 457 -3.14 26.57 -0.98
N THR A 458 -2.21 26.14 -1.80
CA THR A 458 -0.78 26.04 -1.49
C THR A 458 0.01 27.03 -2.34
N GLU A 459 1.20 27.39 -1.89
CA GLU A 459 2.13 28.27 -2.60
C GLU A 459 3.55 27.69 -2.56
N ASP A 460 4.43 28.16 -3.45
CA ASP A 460 5.83 27.75 -3.46
C ASP A 460 6.54 28.20 -2.18
N VAL A 461 7.49 27.39 -1.71
CA VAL A 461 8.34 27.78 -0.58
C VAL A 461 9.32 28.88 -1.00
N THR A 462 9.72 29.70 -0.03
CA THR A 462 10.88 30.57 -0.21
C THR A 462 12.15 29.74 -0.44
N PRO A 463 13.14 30.23 -1.21
CA PRO A 463 14.39 29.51 -1.41
C PRO A 463 15.06 29.13 -0.08
N VAL A 464 15.60 27.92 -0.01
CA VAL A 464 16.44 27.48 1.11
C VAL A 464 17.88 27.88 0.82
N LEU A 465 18.48 28.60 1.75
CA LEU A 465 19.79 29.22 1.60
C LEU A 465 20.65 28.92 2.84
N GLU A 466 21.96 28.97 2.70
CA GLU A 466 22.92 28.88 3.80
C GLU A 466 23.62 30.22 3.99
N GLN A 467 23.76 30.65 5.26
CA GLN A 467 24.48 31.87 5.60
C GLN A 467 25.23 31.72 6.93
N GLY A 468 26.56 31.79 6.86
CA GLY A 468 27.43 31.86 8.04
C GLY A 468 27.73 33.31 8.47
N PRO A 469 28.26 33.52 9.69
CA PRO A 469 28.70 34.84 10.17
C PRO A 469 29.71 35.50 9.22
N GLY A 470 29.41 36.71 8.75
CA GLY A 470 30.26 37.46 7.81
C GLY A 470 30.49 36.81 6.44
N GLY A 471 29.84 35.67 6.14
CA GLY A 471 29.97 34.93 4.89
C GLY A 471 28.90 35.30 3.85
N PRO A 472 29.14 35.01 2.56
CA PRO A 472 28.13 35.19 1.53
C PRO A 472 26.98 34.18 1.69
N VAL A 473 25.78 34.58 1.26
CA VAL A 473 24.62 33.68 1.14
C VAL A 473 24.84 32.70 -0.02
N ARG A 474 24.61 31.40 0.21
CA ARG A 474 24.83 30.33 -0.78
C ARG A 474 23.63 29.37 -0.84
N SER A 475 23.54 28.60 -1.92
CA SER A 475 22.68 27.42 -1.93
C SER A 475 23.30 26.29 -1.09
N PRO A 476 22.50 25.49 -0.36
CA PRO A 476 23.03 24.36 0.42
C PRO A 476 23.83 23.36 -0.42
N ALA A 477 24.98 22.93 0.08
CA ALA A 477 25.86 21.96 -0.59
C ALA A 477 25.42 20.51 -0.29
N GLY A 478 24.27 20.09 -0.83
CA GLY A 478 23.58 18.86 -0.39
C GLY A 478 23.66 17.64 -1.31
N THR A 479 24.67 17.49 -2.18
CA THR A 479 24.70 16.39 -3.17
C THR A 479 25.58 15.19 -2.79
N ALA A 480 26.37 15.28 -1.73
CA ALA A 480 27.39 14.29 -1.37
C ALA A 480 26.80 12.88 -1.13
N PHE A 481 25.60 12.79 -0.54
CA PHE A 481 24.91 11.52 -0.34
C PHE A 481 24.57 10.80 -1.64
N PHE A 482 24.28 11.57 -2.71
CA PHE A 482 23.86 11.06 -4.00
C PHE A 482 25.02 10.59 -4.88
N ALA A 483 26.25 10.62 -4.36
CA ALA A 483 27.34 9.87 -4.95
C ALA A 483 26.90 8.40 -5.13
N PRO A 484 27.01 7.82 -6.34
CA PRO A 484 26.38 6.53 -6.68
C PRO A 484 26.68 5.41 -5.67
N GLY A 485 27.93 5.33 -5.18
CA GLY A 485 28.34 4.32 -4.19
C GLY A 485 27.67 4.46 -2.83
N THR A 486 27.50 5.68 -2.33
CA THR A 486 26.83 5.96 -1.04
C THR A 486 25.33 5.72 -1.16
N TYR A 487 24.71 6.24 -2.23
CA TYR A 487 23.27 6.11 -2.46
C TYR A 487 22.85 4.65 -2.63
N ARG A 488 23.56 3.86 -3.46
CA ARG A 488 23.28 2.43 -3.64
C ARG A 488 23.44 1.63 -2.35
N ARG A 489 24.43 1.99 -1.52
CA ARG A 489 24.64 1.35 -0.22
C ARG A 489 23.45 1.58 0.70
N TYR A 490 22.93 2.81 0.74
CA TYR A 490 21.71 3.11 1.48
C TYR A 490 20.50 2.31 0.96
N LEU A 491 20.27 2.29 -0.35
CA LEU A 491 19.12 1.56 -0.94
C LEU A 491 19.14 0.07 -0.59
N ARG A 492 20.32 -0.56 -0.65
CA ARG A 492 20.52 -1.95 -0.25
C ARG A 492 20.18 -2.15 1.23
N LEU A 493 20.79 -1.35 2.10
CA LEU A 493 20.58 -1.43 3.54
C LEU A 493 19.11 -1.20 3.93
N ARG A 494 18.46 -0.23 3.28
CA ARG A 494 17.02 0.05 3.45
C ARG A 494 16.17 -1.16 3.06
N ALA A 495 16.42 -1.77 1.91
CA ALA A 495 15.66 -2.92 1.43
C ALA A 495 15.84 -4.15 2.34
N GLU A 496 17.03 -4.34 2.90
CA GLU A 496 17.39 -5.50 3.72
C GLU A 496 16.93 -5.36 5.19
N ALA A 497 17.11 -4.18 5.80
CA ALA A 497 16.97 -4.01 7.25
C ALA A 497 15.73 -3.23 7.69
N PHE A 498 15.23 -2.29 6.88
CA PHE A 498 14.09 -1.44 7.25
C PHE A 498 13.23 -1.02 6.04
N PRO A 499 12.68 -1.99 5.28
CA PRO A 499 12.00 -1.71 4.00
C PRO A 499 10.74 -0.86 4.15
N HIS A 500 10.16 -0.83 5.35
CA HIS A 500 8.93 -0.11 5.67
C HIS A 500 9.15 1.30 6.21
N ILE A 501 10.39 1.83 6.26
CA ILE A 501 10.67 3.14 6.87
C ILE A 501 9.78 4.29 6.36
N GLY A 502 9.31 4.24 5.11
CA GLY A 502 8.38 5.20 4.53
C GLY A 502 6.90 5.03 4.89
N ALA A 503 6.49 3.95 5.56
CA ALA A 503 5.10 3.68 5.94
C ALA A 503 4.66 4.53 7.17
N PRO A 504 3.36 4.65 7.48
CA PRO A 504 2.92 5.32 8.70
C PRO A 504 3.44 4.62 9.97
N GLY A 505 3.93 5.41 10.92
CA GLY A 505 4.50 4.93 12.18
C GLY A 505 6.01 4.70 12.15
N LEU A 506 6.51 4.18 13.26
CA LEU A 506 7.95 4.00 13.51
C LEU A 506 8.34 2.59 13.99
N ALA A 507 7.43 1.86 14.66
CA ALA A 507 7.74 0.58 15.31
C ALA A 507 8.37 -0.44 14.33
N HIS A 508 7.86 -0.54 13.10
CA HIS A 508 8.33 -1.50 12.09
C HIS A 508 9.82 -1.37 11.70
N SER A 509 10.46 -0.24 12.00
CA SER A 509 11.87 0.02 11.68
C SER A 509 12.72 0.31 12.91
N ALA A 510 12.11 0.31 14.10
CA ALA A 510 12.75 0.79 15.32
C ALA A 510 13.97 -0.05 15.70
N ALA A 511 13.83 -1.38 15.73
CA ALA A 511 14.92 -2.28 16.09
C ALA A 511 16.14 -2.15 15.16
N ALA A 512 15.91 -2.05 13.84
CA ALA A 512 16.98 -1.96 12.84
C ALA A 512 17.72 -0.61 12.87
N LEU A 513 17.07 0.45 13.38
CA LEU A 513 17.58 1.81 13.41
C LEU A 513 17.72 2.36 14.85
N ALA A 514 17.83 1.45 15.83
CA ALA A 514 17.92 1.82 17.24
C ALA A 514 19.26 2.46 17.61
N ARG A 515 20.34 2.19 16.86
CA ARG A 515 21.68 2.72 17.15
C ARG A 515 21.73 4.25 17.08
N PRO A 516 22.62 4.92 17.86
CA PRO A 516 22.86 6.35 17.72
C PRO A 516 23.17 6.74 16.26
N ALA A 517 22.57 7.83 15.78
CA ALA A 517 22.60 8.22 14.37
C ALA A 517 24.02 8.38 13.83
N ALA A 518 24.90 9.10 14.53
CA ALA A 518 26.30 9.27 14.11
C ALA A 518 27.06 7.94 14.00
N GLU A 519 26.86 7.04 14.97
CA GLU A 519 27.51 5.73 14.96
C GLU A 519 26.99 4.86 13.81
N TRP A 520 25.67 4.81 13.64
CA TRP A 520 25.03 4.06 12.57
C TRP A 520 25.46 4.55 11.19
N LEU A 521 25.55 5.87 10.98
CA LEU A 521 26.03 6.45 9.73
C LEU A 521 27.49 6.08 9.46
N ARG A 522 28.36 6.15 10.48
CA ARG A 522 29.77 5.77 10.34
C ARG A 522 29.94 4.28 10.02
N GLU A 523 29.25 3.41 10.76
CA GLU A 523 29.33 1.95 10.61
C GLU A 523 28.84 1.48 9.24
N ASN A 524 27.83 2.15 8.69
CA ASN A 524 27.29 1.84 7.38
C ASN A 524 27.96 2.62 6.24
N GLY A 525 28.96 3.47 6.51
CA GLY A 525 29.62 4.28 5.47
C GLY A 525 28.67 5.27 4.79
N LEU A 526 27.77 5.88 5.57
CA LEU A 526 26.72 6.80 5.13
C LEU A 526 26.89 8.21 5.72
N THR A 527 28.10 8.60 6.15
CA THR A 527 28.35 9.94 6.74
C THR A 527 27.94 11.09 5.81
N ALA A 528 28.07 10.92 4.49
CA ALA A 528 27.62 11.90 3.50
C ALA A 528 26.09 12.14 3.52
N MET A 529 25.31 11.22 4.11
CA MET A 529 23.88 11.43 4.39
C MET A 529 23.67 12.55 5.41
N ALA A 530 24.50 12.61 6.46
CA ALA A 530 24.46 13.72 7.41
C ALA A 530 24.83 15.04 6.73
N GLU A 531 25.85 15.06 5.87
CA GLU A 531 26.22 16.28 5.12
C GLU A 531 25.05 16.83 4.30
N SER A 532 24.22 15.95 3.74
CA SER A 532 23.12 16.33 2.84
C SER A 532 21.83 16.71 3.59
N PHE A 533 21.56 16.10 4.75
CA PHE A 533 20.25 16.24 5.43
C PHE A 533 20.31 16.80 6.85
N ALA A 534 21.44 16.73 7.55
CA ALA A 534 21.57 17.24 8.91
C ALA A 534 21.32 18.75 9.03
N PRO A 535 21.73 19.63 8.08
CA PRO A 535 21.42 21.05 8.16
C PRO A 535 19.91 21.32 8.31
N GLY A 536 19.10 20.72 7.44
CA GLY A 536 17.64 20.84 7.47
C GLY A 536 17.01 20.16 8.69
N TYR A 537 17.55 19.02 9.11
CA TYR A 537 17.10 18.27 10.28
C TYR A 537 17.26 19.12 11.56
N THR A 538 18.46 19.64 11.79
CA THR A 538 18.77 20.47 12.96
C THR A 538 18.02 21.80 12.93
N ALA A 539 17.97 22.47 11.77
CA ALA A 539 17.25 23.72 11.62
C ALA A 539 15.75 23.59 11.92
N SER A 540 15.16 22.42 11.64
CA SER A 540 13.74 22.12 11.90
C SER A 540 13.42 21.75 13.35
N GLY A 541 14.43 21.74 14.25
CA GLY A 541 14.23 21.50 15.68
C GLY A 541 14.33 20.04 16.13
N TYR A 542 14.82 19.13 15.28
CA TYR A 542 14.94 17.69 15.62
C TYR A 542 16.23 17.33 16.40
N GLY A 543 16.96 18.32 16.88
CA GLY A 543 18.22 18.14 17.58
C GLY A 543 19.43 18.01 16.65
N PHE A 544 20.54 17.62 17.25
CA PHE A 544 21.82 17.36 16.59
C PHE A 544 22.00 15.85 16.48
N LEU A 545 22.71 15.36 15.47
CA LEU A 545 23.06 13.94 15.28
C LEU A 545 24.15 13.51 16.26
N HIS A 546 23.97 13.85 17.53
CA HIS A 546 24.94 13.69 18.61
C HIS A 546 24.33 12.89 19.76
N GLY A 547 25.20 12.27 20.57
CA GLY A 547 24.79 11.53 21.76
C GLY A 547 23.92 10.34 21.41
N ASP A 548 22.87 10.12 22.21
CA ASP A 548 21.99 8.95 22.12
C ASP A 548 20.76 9.15 21.22
N LEU A 549 20.83 10.04 20.22
CA LEU A 549 19.75 10.24 19.25
C LEU A 549 19.73 9.07 18.25
N PRO A 550 18.68 8.23 18.18
CA PRO A 550 18.66 7.08 17.29
C PRO A 550 18.59 7.43 15.80
N ALA A 551 19.19 6.58 14.96
CA ALA A 551 19.15 6.69 13.50
C ALA A 551 17.72 6.70 12.94
N LEU A 552 16.78 6.03 13.63
CA LEU A 552 15.37 5.92 13.23
C LEU A 552 14.77 7.26 12.83
N TYR A 553 14.93 8.28 13.67
CA TYR A 553 14.30 9.59 13.47
C TYR A 553 14.96 10.36 12.32
N PHE A 554 16.29 10.30 12.22
CA PHE A 554 17.03 10.94 11.14
C PHE A 554 16.73 10.30 9.78
N VAL A 555 16.72 8.97 9.69
CA VAL A 555 16.41 8.25 8.45
C VAL A 555 14.95 8.48 8.05
N LYS A 556 14.01 8.49 9.00
CA LYS A 556 12.60 8.82 8.72
C LYS A 556 12.45 10.22 8.11
N TYR A 557 13.14 11.21 8.68
CA TYR A 557 13.18 12.56 8.12
C TYR A 557 13.75 12.57 6.71
N ALA A 558 14.93 11.96 6.51
CA ALA A 558 15.62 11.97 5.22
C ALA A 558 14.77 11.35 4.10
N GLU A 559 14.08 10.23 4.35
CA GLU A 559 13.12 9.63 3.40
C GLU A 559 12.01 10.60 3.00
N LEU A 560 11.51 11.40 3.95
CA LEU A 560 10.47 12.40 3.68
C LEU A 560 10.99 13.68 3.03
N THR A 561 12.30 13.83 2.83
CA THR A 561 12.84 14.92 1.99
C THR A 561 12.63 14.69 0.50
N GLY A 562 12.19 13.49 0.09
CA GLY A 562 12.14 13.09 -1.34
C GLY A 562 13.45 12.48 -1.83
N LEU A 563 14.28 11.98 -0.91
CA LEU A 563 15.59 11.38 -1.18
C LEU A 563 15.57 10.30 -2.29
N LEU A 564 14.46 9.57 -2.40
CA LEU A 564 14.32 8.48 -3.37
C LEU A 564 13.86 8.92 -4.77
N ASP A 565 13.46 10.19 -4.91
CA ASP A 565 12.75 10.70 -6.10
C ASP A 565 13.67 11.50 -7.06
N LEU A 566 15.00 11.44 -6.86
CA LEU A 566 15.97 12.06 -7.77
C LEU A 566 15.92 11.41 -9.17
N GLY A 567 15.09 11.96 -10.04
CA GLY A 567 14.92 11.53 -11.44
C GLY A 567 13.47 11.52 -11.92
N SER A 568 12.51 11.49 -11.00
CA SER A 568 11.08 11.63 -11.28
C SER A 568 10.65 13.02 -10.83
N GLY A 569 10.80 14.01 -11.72
CA GLY A 569 10.60 15.43 -11.43
C GLY A 569 9.16 15.87 -11.11
N SER A 570 8.34 15.06 -10.42
CA SER A 570 6.98 15.43 -10.02
C SER A 570 6.49 14.58 -8.83
N GLY A 571 6.04 15.23 -7.76
CA GLY A 571 5.22 14.62 -6.71
C GLY A 571 3.86 14.12 -7.23
N ALA A 572 3.12 13.42 -6.39
CA ALA A 572 1.89 12.71 -6.75
C ALA A 572 0.75 13.60 -7.31
N ASP A 573 0.85 14.92 -7.13
CA ASP A 573 -0.07 15.96 -7.63
C ASP A 573 0.46 16.69 -8.88
N GLY A 574 1.56 16.22 -9.46
CA GLY A 574 2.24 16.90 -10.57
C GLY A 574 3.12 18.07 -10.15
N ARG A 575 3.25 18.40 -8.86
CA ARG A 575 4.16 19.46 -8.39
C ARG A 575 5.60 18.99 -8.44
N THR A 576 6.45 19.77 -9.07
CA THR A 576 7.87 19.44 -9.27
C THR A 576 8.78 19.93 -8.14
N GLY A 577 8.23 20.34 -6.99
CA GLY A 577 8.99 20.95 -5.89
C GLY A 577 8.22 21.11 -4.56
N SER A 578 8.93 21.63 -3.54
CA SER A 578 8.41 21.87 -2.20
C SER A 578 7.35 22.97 -2.16
N PHE A 579 6.38 22.86 -1.26
CA PHE A 579 5.25 23.79 -1.13
C PHE A 579 4.98 24.16 0.33
N THR A 580 4.18 25.21 0.53
CA THR A 580 3.61 25.59 1.83
C THR A 580 2.12 25.93 1.68
N VAL A 581 1.45 26.16 2.81
CA VAL A 581 0.03 26.55 2.83
C VAL A 581 -0.10 28.05 2.61
N ALA A 582 -0.85 28.43 1.59
CA ALA A 582 -1.08 29.83 1.27
C ALA A 582 -1.88 30.51 2.40
N GLY A 583 -1.41 31.68 2.82
CA GLY A 583 -2.03 32.42 3.92
C GLY A 583 -1.71 31.87 5.32
N GLY A 584 -0.66 31.05 5.46
CA GLY A 584 -0.17 30.53 6.73
C GLY A 584 -0.62 29.10 7.02
N PHE A 585 0.29 28.30 7.57
CA PHE A 585 0.09 26.88 7.86
C PHE A 585 -1.08 26.58 8.79
N GLY A 586 -1.33 27.44 9.77
CA GLY A 586 -2.46 27.30 10.71
C GLY A 586 -3.82 27.46 10.05
N ARG A 587 -3.89 28.06 8.85
CA ARG A 587 -5.14 28.24 8.10
C ARG A 587 -5.81 26.91 7.77
N LEU A 588 -5.03 25.91 7.37
CA LEU A 588 -5.55 24.58 7.07
C LEU A 588 -6.24 23.97 8.28
N TRP A 589 -5.58 23.97 9.42
CA TRP A 589 -6.10 23.36 10.65
C TRP A 589 -7.33 24.08 11.21
N ARG A 590 -7.38 25.41 11.10
CA ARG A 590 -8.62 26.17 11.40
C ARG A 590 -9.77 25.76 10.49
N ARG A 591 -9.49 25.53 9.20
CA ARG A 591 -10.51 25.09 8.24
C ARG A 591 -11.00 23.66 8.51
N VAL A 592 -10.09 22.75 8.85
CA VAL A 592 -10.41 21.38 9.30
C VAL A 592 -11.27 21.42 10.56
N ALA A 593 -10.85 22.17 11.58
CA ALA A 593 -11.59 22.30 12.83
C ALA A 593 -13.01 22.88 12.62
N ALA A 594 -13.16 23.88 11.74
CA ALA A 594 -14.46 24.45 11.40
C ALA A 594 -15.39 23.46 10.65
N GLY A 595 -14.85 22.38 10.09
CA GLY A 595 -15.62 21.30 9.48
C GLY A 595 -16.06 20.20 10.45
N LEU A 596 -15.56 20.21 11.69
CA LEU A 596 -15.90 19.22 12.72
C LEU A 596 -17.12 19.64 13.54
N ALA A 597 -17.85 18.66 14.08
CA ALA A 597 -19.09 18.93 14.81
C ALA A 597 -18.86 19.54 16.22
N ASP A 598 -17.79 19.14 16.93
CA ASP A 598 -17.55 19.57 18.31
C ASP A 598 -16.05 19.69 18.62
N VAL A 599 -15.52 20.91 18.50
CA VAL A 599 -14.16 21.29 18.87
C VAL A 599 -14.23 22.37 19.94
N ARG A 600 -13.60 22.13 21.09
CA ARG A 600 -13.62 23.03 22.24
C ARG A 600 -12.20 23.41 22.62
N THR A 601 -11.84 24.66 22.37
CA THR A 601 -10.56 25.27 22.75
C THR A 601 -10.68 26.03 24.06
N GLY A 602 -9.57 26.34 24.71
CA GLY A 602 -9.54 26.99 26.02
C GLY A 602 -10.11 26.12 27.15
N VAL A 603 -10.26 24.81 26.92
CA VAL A 603 -10.87 23.88 27.87
C VAL A 603 -9.78 23.09 28.57
N ARG A 604 -9.58 23.38 29.85
CA ARG A 604 -8.69 22.58 30.70
C ARG A 604 -9.39 21.30 31.16
N VAL A 605 -8.76 20.16 30.88
CA VAL A 605 -9.16 18.87 31.45
C VAL A 605 -8.67 18.80 32.90
N GLU A 606 -9.57 18.41 33.79
CA GLU A 606 -9.33 18.32 35.24
C GLU A 606 -9.22 16.87 35.71
N ALA A 607 -9.96 15.95 35.08
CA ALA A 607 -9.88 14.52 35.35
C ALA A 607 -10.34 13.70 34.13
N ILE A 608 -9.75 12.53 33.94
CA ILE A 608 -10.10 11.53 32.94
C ILE A 608 -10.26 10.19 33.67
N GLU A 609 -11.48 9.67 33.68
CA GLU A 609 -11.83 8.38 34.27
C GLU A 609 -12.11 7.37 33.17
N ARG A 610 -11.41 6.24 33.20
CA ARG A 610 -11.57 5.13 32.25
C ARG A 610 -12.23 3.97 32.97
N SER A 611 -13.33 3.46 32.44
CA SER A 611 -14.06 2.33 33.01
C SER A 611 -14.45 1.31 31.94
N ARG A 612 -15.03 0.19 32.35
CA ARG A 612 -15.60 -0.79 31.41
C ARG A 612 -16.77 -0.21 30.61
N ASP A 613 -17.49 0.76 31.18
CA ASP A 613 -18.71 1.32 30.61
C ASP A 613 -18.44 2.54 29.71
N GLY A 614 -17.23 3.10 29.74
CA GLY A 614 -16.84 4.23 28.90
C GLY A 614 -15.74 5.09 29.53
N VAL A 615 -15.53 6.26 28.91
CA VAL A 615 -14.58 7.28 29.33
C VAL A 615 -15.33 8.55 29.72
N THR A 616 -15.01 9.08 30.89
CA THR A 616 -15.53 10.34 31.40
C THR A 616 -14.40 11.35 31.53
N VAL A 617 -14.54 12.49 30.85
CA VAL A 617 -13.59 13.60 30.92
C VAL A 617 -14.28 14.78 31.61
N ARG A 618 -13.77 15.18 32.78
CA ARG A 618 -14.20 16.39 33.48
C ARG A 618 -13.35 17.57 33.07
N THR A 619 -14.01 18.68 32.80
CA THR A 619 -13.40 19.95 32.42
C THR A 619 -13.97 21.07 33.27
N GLY A 620 -13.31 22.23 33.27
CA GLY A 620 -13.83 23.42 33.97
C GLY A 620 -15.17 23.94 33.42
N THR A 621 -15.68 23.39 32.31
CA THR A 621 -16.94 23.77 31.67
C THR A 621 -18.01 22.67 31.69
N GLY A 622 -17.71 21.50 32.26
CA GLY A 622 -18.66 20.40 32.40
C GLY A 622 -18.03 19.02 32.22
N GLU A 623 -18.87 18.01 32.01
CA GLU A 623 -18.45 16.62 31.85
C GLU A 623 -18.75 16.10 30.44
N VAL A 624 -17.77 15.42 29.83
CA VAL A 624 -17.87 14.78 28.52
C VAL A 624 -17.78 13.26 28.72
N ARG A 625 -18.85 12.54 28.37
CA ARG A 625 -18.91 11.07 28.42
C ARG A 625 -18.85 10.49 27.01
N THR A 626 -17.96 9.53 26.80
CA THR A 626 -17.68 8.91 25.50
C THR A 626 -17.37 7.42 25.65
N ASP A 627 -17.37 6.67 24.55
CA ASP A 627 -17.03 5.25 24.54
C ASP A 627 -15.52 4.99 24.53
N ALA A 628 -14.72 5.94 24.04
CA ALA A 628 -13.28 5.81 23.87
C ALA A 628 -12.54 7.14 23.98
N LEU A 629 -11.24 7.05 24.27
CA LEU A 629 -10.30 8.16 24.40
C LEU A 629 -9.23 8.06 23.32
N LEU A 630 -8.93 9.16 22.64
CA LEU A 630 -7.81 9.25 21.70
C LEU A 630 -6.87 10.36 22.18
N LEU A 631 -5.66 9.96 22.56
CA LEU A 631 -4.65 10.84 23.10
C LEU A 631 -3.68 11.26 21.98
N THR A 632 -3.59 12.56 21.71
CA THR A 632 -2.60 13.13 20.78
C THR A 632 -1.57 14.02 21.47
N VAL A 633 -1.59 14.00 22.81
CA VAL A 633 -0.68 14.76 23.67
C VAL A 633 0.25 13.82 24.43
N PRO A 634 1.46 14.26 24.84
CA PRO A 634 2.38 13.44 25.61
C PRO A 634 1.76 12.94 26.91
N LEU A 635 1.88 11.64 27.21
CA LEU A 635 1.31 10.99 28.40
C LEU A 635 1.76 11.66 29.72
N GLY A 636 3.00 12.14 29.78
CA GLY A 636 3.51 12.86 30.95
C GLY A 636 2.71 14.12 31.30
N ARG A 637 2.05 14.77 30.32
CA ARG A 637 1.16 15.92 30.56
C ARG A 637 -0.18 15.53 31.16
N LEU A 638 -0.54 14.25 31.08
CA LEU A 638 -1.80 13.73 31.58
C LEU A 638 -1.66 13.06 32.95
N ALA A 639 -0.44 12.85 33.46
CA ALA A 639 -0.20 12.11 34.71
C ALA A 639 -0.95 12.68 35.94
N GLY A 640 -1.28 13.97 35.94
CA GLY A 640 -2.05 14.62 37.02
C GLY A 640 -3.58 14.54 36.86
N VAL A 641 -4.08 14.12 35.69
CA VAL A 641 -5.52 14.10 35.37
C VAL A 641 -6.01 12.73 34.89
N LEU A 642 -5.11 11.84 34.51
CA LEU A 642 -5.37 10.48 34.03
C LEU A 642 -4.62 9.48 34.91
N ASP A 643 -5.33 8.49 35.45
CA ASP A 643 -4.70 7.36 36.15
C ASP A 643 -3.98 6.45 35.14
N LEU A 644 -2.72 6.78 34.84
CA LEU A 644 -1.88 6.04 33.91
C LEU A 644 -1.69 4.59 34.39
N THR A 645 -1.71 3.63 33.48
CA THR A 645 -1.31 2.26 33.76
C THR A 645 0.20 2.17 34.06
N GLY A 646 0.67 1.02 34.56
CA GLY A 646 2.11 0.79 34.74
C GLY A 646 2.90 0.98 33.44
N ALA A 647 2.39 0.47 32.32
CA ALA A 647 3.01 0.62 31.01
C ALA A 647 3.01 2.08 30.52
N GLU A 648 1.90 2.80 30.67
CA GLU A 648 1.82 4.20 30.28
C GLU A 648 2.75 5.10 31.12
N ARG A 649 2.87 4.83 32.44
CA ARG A 649 3.84 5.53 33.30
C ARG A 649 5.27 5.29 32.89
N ASP A 650 5.62 4.03 32.63
CA ASP A 650 6.97 3.66 32.17
C ASP A 650 7.32 4.35 30.84
N ILE A 651 6.40 4.31 29.86
CA ILE A 651 6.58 5.04 28.59
C ILE A 651 6.74 6.54 28.84
N ALA A 652 5.84 7.16 29.61
CA ALA A 652 5.87 8.59 29.89
C ALA A 652 7.19 9.04 30.55
N ALA A 653 7.76 8.20 31.42
CA ALA A 653 9.02 8.50 32.11
C ALA A 653 10.26 8.42 31.19
N ARG A 654 10.18 7.70 30.07
CA ARG A 654 11.29 7.53 29.11
C ARG A 654 11.29 8.57 27.98
N VAL A 655 10.18 9.28 27.77
CA VAL A 655 10.07 10.28 26.69
C VAL A 655 11.03 11.44 26.93
N ARG A 656 11.85 11.72 25.92
CA ARG A 656 12.75 12.88 25.84
C ARG A 656 12.17 13.90 24.87
N THR A 657 12.49 15.17 25.07
CA THR A 657 12.13 16.26 24.15
C THR A 657 13.30 17.19 23.95
N VAL A 658 13.29 17.89 22.83
CA VAL A 658 14.21 18.97 22.49
C VAL A 658 13.60 20.29 22.93
N ASP A 659 14.38 21.14 23.61
CA ASP A 659 13.98 22.53 23.89
C ASP A 659 14.22 23.39 22.64
N TYR A 660 13.15 23.67 21.91
CA TYR A 660 13.19 24.42 20.66
C TYR A 660 12.29 25.65 20.76
N ARG A 661 12.82 26.81 20.38
CA ARG A 661 12.20 28.12 20.52
C ARG A 661 11.98 28.75 19.17
N THR A 662 10.78 29.26 18.95
CA THR A 662 10.46 30.11 17.80
C THR A 662 10.29 31.54 18.30
N VAL A 663 11.08 32.46 17.75
CA VAL A 663 11.03 33.88 18.08
C VAL A 663 10.70 34.67 16.82
N VAL A 664 9.56 35.35 16.81
CA VAL A 664 9.18 36.27 15.73
C VAL A 664 9.63 37.67 16.13
N CYS A 665 10.45 38.32 15.32
CA CYS A 665 11.10 39.58 15.66
C CYS A 665 11.29 40.48 14.44
N ARG A 666 11.47 41.78 14.68
CA ARG A 666 11.89 42.72 13.65
C ARG A 666 13.42 42.78 13.60
N VAL A 667 13.97 42.63 12.39
CA VAL A 667 15.41 42.66 12.13
C VAL A 667 15.69 43.53 10.91
N SER A 668 16.67 44.43 11.06
CA SER A 668 17.21 45.24 9.96
C SER A 668 18.58 44.72 9.52
N GLY A 669 18.94 44.89 8.24
CA GLY A 669 20.31 44.60 7.74
C GLY A 669 20.61 43.16 7.32
N LEU A 670 19.67 42.22 7.50
CA LEU A 670 19.81 40.85 6.97
C LEU A 670 19.27 40.73 5.54
N PRO A 671 19.75 39.75 4.75
CA PRO A 671 19.30 39.52 3.38
C PRO A 671 17.78 39.27 3.26
N GLY A 672 17.24 39.64 2.09
CA GLY A 672 15.82 39.54 1.76
C GLY A 672 15.41 38.16 1.25
N ASN A 673 14.19 37.72 1.58
CA ASN A 673 13.45 36.56 1.04
C ASN A 673 14.20 35.21 1.01
N GLY A 674 13.93 34.35 2.00
CA GLY A 674 14.53 33.02 2.06
C GLY A 674 14.38 32.34 3.42
N PHE A 675 14.54 31.03 3.43
CA PHE A 675 14.78 30.24 4.64
C PHE A 675 16.28 30.00 4.79
N HIS A 676 16.91 30.71 5.72
CA HIS A 676 18.35 30.75 5.89
C HIS A 676 18.78 29.80 7.00
N LEU A 677 19.49 28.75 6.62
CA LEU A 677 20.16 27.80 7.49
C LEU A 677 21.50 28.36 7.96
N LEU A 678 21.80 28.21 9.25
CA LEU A 678 23.13 28.54 9.77
C LEU A 678 24.04 27.30 9.66
N PRO A 679 25.20 27.41 8.98
CA PRO A 679 26.15 26.31 8.88
C PRO A 679 26.83 26.06 10.23
N GLY A 680 27.08 24.80 10.56
CA GLY A 680 27.79 24.40 11.78
C GLY A 680 27.97 22.88 11.87
N PRO A 681 28.75 22.38 12.83
CA PRO A 681 28.85 20.94 13.06
C PRO A 681 27.49 20.40 13.58
N TYR A 682 26.89 19.47 12.85
CA TYR A 682 25.57 18.92 13.17
C TYR A 682 25.63 17.62 13.97
N ASP A 683 26.82 17.04 14.13
CA ASP A 683 27.12 15.79 14.85
C ASP A 683 27.78 16.03 16.23
N THR A 684 27.93 17.29 16.62
CA THR A 684 28.44 17.69 17.94
C THR A 684 27.33 18.18 18.85
N ALA A 685 27.60 18.25 20.16
CA ALA A 685 26.67 18.80 21.13
C ALA A 685 26.27 20.25 20.76
N PRO A 686 25.00 20.65 21.04
CA PRO A 686 24.53 22.01 20.77
C PRO A 686 25.36 23.05 21.56
N PRO A 687 25.51 24.28 21.03
CA PRO A 687 26.10 25.38 21.80
C PRO A 687 25.31 25.64 23.08
N GLY A 688 25.97 25.60 24.24
CA GLY A 688 25.33 25.68 25.56
C GLY A 688 24.66 27.01 25.93
N ARG A 689 24.72 28.03 25.07
CA ARG A 689 24.13 29.37 25.30
C ARG A 689 22.75 29.57 24.63
N GLY A 690 22.19 28.52 24.04
CA GLY A 690 21.09 28.66 23.09
C GLY A 690 21.59 29.28 21.79
N GLY A 691 21.07 28.85 20.65
CA GLY A 691 21.68 29.22 19.37
C GLY A 691 20.67 29.30 18.27
N LEU A 692 20.70 30.42 17.54
CA LEU A 692 20.02 30.55 16.26
C LEU A 692 20.57 29.47 15.32
N VAL A 693 19.67 28.66 14.76
CA VAL A 693 20.02 27.63 13.78
C VAL A 693 19.43 27.90 12.40
N ALA A 694 18.35 28.67 12.35
CA ALA A 694 17.79 29.16 11.11
C ALA A 694 16.95 30.42 11.33
N HIS A 695 16.77 31.20 10.28
CA HIS A 695 15.76 32.26 10.26
C HIS A 695 15.01 32.26 8.93
N HIS A 696 13.72 32.57 8.98
CA HIS A 696 12.85 32.65 7.82
C HIS A 696 12.42 34.09 7.59
N HIS A 697 12.76 34.62 6.42
CA HIS A 697 12.20 35.86 5.91
C HIS A 697 11.18 35.50 4.83
N ARG A 698 9.93 35.30 5.27
CA ARG A 698 8.83 34.81 4.42
C ARG A 698 8.33 35.85 3.42
N HIS A 699 8.23 37.11 3.85
CA HIS A 699 7.49 38.14 3.12
C HIS A 699 8.40 39.26 2.63
N PRO A 700 8.70 39.35 1.32
CA PRO A 700 9.47 40.44 0.76
C PRO A 700 8.96 41.82 1.20
N GLY A 701 9.89 42.70 1.56
CA GLY A 701 9.61 44.07 2.01
C GLY A 701 9.10 44.18 3.44
N SER A 702 9.02 43.09 4.21
CA SER A 702 8.85 43.14 5.66
C SER A 702 10.22 43.16 6.36
N ASP A 703 10.28 43.74 7.55
CA ASP A 703 11.41 43.61 8.47
C ASP A 703 11.18 42.50 9.51
N VAL A 704 10.09 41.73 9.40
CA VAL A 704 9.73 40.66 10.34
C VAL A 704 10.32 39.33 9.88
N LEU A 705 11.02 38.65 10.79
CA LEU A 705 11.60 37.34 10.59
C LEU A 705 11.10 36.37 11.67
N THR A 706 11.02 35.09 11.31
CA THR A 706 10.88 33.99 12.26
C THR A 706 12.25 33.38 12.52
N CYS A 707 12.76 33.49 13.74
CA CYS A 707 14.03 32.93 14.17
C CYS A 707 13.81 31.62 14.95
N TYR A 708 14.62 30.62 14.64
CA TYR A 708 14.56 29.29 15.24
C TYR A 708 15.80 29.03 16.07
N CYS A 709 15.61 28.78 17.36
CA CYS A 709 16.69 28.66 18.33
C CYS A 709 16.56 27.38 19.16
N TYR A 710 17.68 26.76 19.51
CA TYR A 710 17.69 25.79 20.61
C TYR A 710 17.80 26.51 21.95
N GLY A 711 17.10 26.00 22.97
CA GLY A 711 17.26 26.42 24.37
C GLY A 711 18.16 25.48 25.16
N THR A 712 18.46 25.86 26.39
CA THR A 712 19.03 24.96 27.41
C THR A 712 18.10 24.88 28.62
N SER A 713 18.14 23.77 29.35
CA SER A 713 17.26 23.56 30.51
C SER A 713 17.43 24.67 31.55
N GLY A 714 16.35 25.40 31.84
CA GLY A 714 16.35 26.52 32.79
C GLY A 714 16.67 27.90 32.17
N MET A 715 16.94 27.96 30.86
CA MET A 715 17.16 29.23 30.14
C MET A 715 15.90 30.09 30.16
N GLY A 716 16.06 31.32 30.64
CA GLY A 716 15.02 32.35 30.61
C GLY A 716 14.95 33.08 29.27
N GLU A 717 13.84 33.79 29.03
CA GLU A 717 13.67 34.57 27.80
C GLU A 717 14.72 35.67 27.62
N THR A 718 15.16 36.32 28.71
CA THR A 718 16.20 37.37 28.65
C THR A 718 17.50 36.84 28.04
N GLU A 719 17.97 35.68 28.52
CA GLU A 719 19.18 35.03 28.04
C GLU A 719 19.04 34.60 26.56
N LEU A 720 17.88 34.04 26.19
CA LEU A 720 17.55 33.71 24.80
C LEU A 720 17.61 34.95 23.89
N TYR A 721 17.04 36.08 24.32
CA TYR A 721 17.01 37.31 23.53
C TYR A 721 18.39 37.96 23.41
N GLU A 722 19.23 37.87 24.44
CA GLU A 722 20.62 38.31 24.38
C GLU A 722 21.42 37.45 23.37
N ALA A 723 21.33 36.12 23.46
CA ALA A 723 21.98 35.21 22.53
C ALA A 723 21.51 35.47 21.07
N LEU A 724 20.20 35.63 20.87
CA LEU A 724 19.63 35.94 19.56
C LEU A 724 20.12 37.29 19.01
N ARG A 725 20.18 38.33 19.84
CA ARG A 725 20.72 39.65 19.42
C ARG A 725 22.17 39.54 18.95
N GLU A 726 22.98 38.77 19.67
CA GLU A 726 24.36 38.54 19.26
C GLU A 726 24.46 37.73 17.96
N ASP A 727 23.65 36.68 17.78
CA ASP A 727 23.63 35.87 16.56
C ASP A 727 23.21 36.73 15.35
N VAL A 728 22.16 37.53 15.50
CA VAL A 728 21.70 38.47 14.48
C VAL A 728 22.80 39.49 14.15
N ALA A 729 23.49 40.04 15.16
CA ALA A 729 24.60 40.97 14.95
C ALA A 729 25.77 40.32 14.21
N ARG A 730 26.10 39.06 14.53
CA ARG A 730 27.14 38.27 13.82
C ARG A 730 26.80 38.02 12.35
N LEU A 731 25.52 37.94 12.02
CA LEU A 731 25.04 37.83 10.64
C LEU A 731 25.00 39.18 9.89
N GLY A 732 25.34 40.29 10.56
CA GLY A 732 25.31 41.64 10.00
C GLY A 732 23.97 42.36 10.16
N GLY A 733 23.04 41.76 10.91
CA GLY A 733 21.74 42.33 11.19
C GLY A 733 21.68 43.09 12.52
N ARG A 734 20.52 43.69 12.78
CA ARG A 734 20.20 44.32 14.06
C ARG A 734 18.76 44.00 14.42
N LEU A 735 18.58 43.22 15.48
CA LEU A 735 17.29 42.91 16.09
C LEU A 735 16.76 44.17 16.78
N THR A 736 15.59 44.65 16.35
CA THR A 736 14.99 45.89 16.83
C THR A 736 13.84 45.67 17.80
N GLU A 737 13.08 44.59 17.63
CA GLU A 737 11.89 44.32 18.43
C GLU A 737 11.61 42.80 18.50
N ILE A 738 11.20 42.30 19.66
CA ILE A 738 10.65 40.95 19.82
C ILE A 738 9.13 41.07 19.77
N LEU A 739 8.49 40.38 18.84
CA LEU A 739 7.04 40.42 18.63
C LEU A 739 6.33 39.24 19.31
N HIS A 740 6.93 38.05 19.24
CA HIS A 740 6.35 36.85 19.82
C HIS A 740 7.41 35.78 20.08
N THR A 741 7.22 34.99 21.13
CA THR A 741 8.09 33.86 21.47
C THR A 741 7.24 32.66 21.85
N VAL A 742 7.56 31.50 21.29
CA VAL A 742 6.97 30.22 21.70
C VAL A 742 8.06 29.23 22.07
N ALA A 743 7.81 28.52 23.17
CA ALA A 743 8.62 27.40 23.63
C ALA A 743 7.97 26.06 23.31
N TRP A 744 8.71 25.19 22.62
CA TRP A 744 8.24 23.87 22.26
C TRP A 744 9.02 22.80 23.02
N PRO A 745 8.34 21.91 23.77
CA PRO A 745 8.86 20.58 24.03
C PRO A 745 8.74 19.79 22.72
N PHE A 746 9.72 19.98 21.84
CA PHE A 746 9.70 19.53 20.46
C PHE A 746 10.28 18.11 20.34
N MET A 747 9.90 17.40 19.28
CA MET A 747 10.40 16.06 18.98
C MET A 747 10.37 15.11 20.20
N PRO A 748 9.17 14.70 20.70
CA PRO A 748 9.09 13.66 21.70
C PRO A 748 9.64 12.36 21.12
N HIS A 749 10.67 11.80 21.76
CA HIS A 749 11.39 10.64 21.25
C HIS A 749 11.95 9.77 22.38
N PHE A 750 12.46 8.61 22.00
CA PHE A 750 13.15 7.64 22.85
C PHE A 750 14.63 7.53 22.51
N GLY A 751 15.46 7.11 23.47
CA GLY A 751 16.88 6.83 23.24
C GLY A 751 17.12 5.47 22.58
N SER A 752 18.38 5.17 22.28
CA SER A 752 18.75 3.95 21.55
C SER A 752 18.38 2.68 22.31
N ALA A 753 18.64 2.66 23.62
CA ALA A 753 18.32 1.52 24.48
C ALA A 753 16.82 1.28 24.60
N ASP A 754 16.02 2.35 24.63
CA ASP A 754 14.56 2.27 24.71
C ASP A 754 13.97 1.69 23.41
N LEU A 755 14.52 2.06 22.25
CA LEU A 755 14.11 1.48 20.97
C LEU A 755 14.51 0.01 20.87
N ALA A 756 15.69 -0.36 21.36
CA ALA A 756 16.12 -1.76 21.43
C ALA A 756 15.25 -2.60 22.40
N ASP A 757 14.69 -1.98 23.44
CA ASP A 757 13.73 -2.59 24.38
C ASP A 757 12.32 -2.76 23.78
N GLY A 758 12.08 -2.26 22.57
CA GLY A 758 10.80 -2.40 21.88
C GLY A 758 9.69 -1.47 22.39
N VAL A 759 10.06 -0.28 22.89
CA VAL A 759 9.11 0.67 23.48
C VAL A 759 8.03 1.14 22.50
N LEU A 760 8.35 1.26 21.20
CA LEU A 760 7.40 1.68 20.17
C LEU A 760 6.41 0.55 19.83
N GLU A 761 6.86 -0.70 19.83
CA GLU A 761 6.04 -1.89 19.68
C GLU A 761 5.06 -2.04 20.84
N ARG A 762 5.48 -1.67 22.06
CA ARG A 762 4.59 -1.61 23.23
C ARG A 762 3.51 -0.54 23.08
N ILE A 763 3.82 0.61 22.47
CA ILE A 763 2.81 1.63 22.14
C ILE A 763 1.81 1.10 21.09
N GLU A 764 2.28 0.39 20.06
CA GLU A 764 1.41 -0.25 19.07
C GLU A 764 0.53 -1.36 19.67
N ALA A 765 1.05 -2.10 20.64
CA ALA A 765 0.33 -3.19 21.32
C ALA A 765 -0.81 -2.66 22.20
N MET A 766 -0.64 -1.51 22.86
CA MET A 766 -1.64 -0.96 23.78
C MET A 766 -2.81 -0.24 23.11
N GLN A 767 -2.83 -0.14 21.77
CA GLN A 767 -3.91 0.53 21.04
C GLN A 767 -5.27 -0.12 21.32
N GLY A 768 -6.14 0.61 22.04
CA GLY A 768 -7.47 0.17 22.44
C GLY A 768 -7.56 -0.37 23.87
N GLU A 769 -6.43 -0.59 24.56
CA GLU A 769 -6.42 -0.97 25.96
C GLU A 769 -7.10 0.12 26.81
N ASN A 770 -7.94 -0.28 27.75
CA ASN A 770 -8.76 0.64 28.55
C ASN A 770 -9.50 1.68 27.69
N ARG A 771 -9.94 1.27 26.49
CA ARG A 771 -10.64 2.12 25.51
C ARG A 771 -9.82 3.35 25.09
N THR A 772 -8.50 3.28 25.18
CA THR A 772 -7.58 4.38 24.93
C THR A 772 -6.72 4.10 23.70
N TYR A 773 -6.55 5.09 22.83
CA TYR A 773 -5.71 5.04 21.64
C TYR A 773 -4.68 6.16 21.69
N HIS A 774 -3.48 5.90 21.19
CA HIS A 774 -2.33 6.81 21.28
C HIS A 774 -1.88 7.21 19.88
N ALA A 775 -1.90 8.51 19.59
CA ALA A 775 -1.40 9.09 18.34
C ALA A 775 -0.54 10.32 18.64
N GLY A 776 -0.15 11.04 17.59
CA GLY A 776 0.75 12.19 17.69
C GLY A 776 2.19 11.80 17.39
N SER A 777 3.08 12.74 17.70
CA SER A 777 4.46 12.72 17.19
C SER A 777 5.32 11.58 17.77
N LEU A 778 4.96 11.00 18.91
CA LEU A 778 5.73 9.95 19.54
C LEU A 778 5.73 8.63 18.74
N PRO A 779 4.57 8.04 18.37
CA PRO A 779 4.55 6.86 17.50
C PRO A 779 4.80 7.17 16.00
N ALA A 780 4.64 8.43 15.57
CA ALA A 780 4.63 8.81 14.17
C ALA A 780 5.92 9.49 13.66
N PHE A 781 6.70 10.13 14.54
CA PHE A 781 7.69 11.20 14.27
C PHE A 781 7.07 12.61 14.16
N GLU A 782 7.80 13.64 14.63
CA GLU A 782 7.36 15.05 14.73
C GLU A 782 7.40 15.77 13.36
N LEU A 783 6.74 15.21 12.35
CA LEU A 783 6.45 15.86 11.07
C LEU A 783 4.94 15.90 10.83
N ILE A 784 4.48 16.86 10.04
CA ILE A 784 3.04 16.98 9.73
C ILE A 784 2.57 15.78 8.91
N GLU A 785 3.28 15.43 7.84
CA GLU A 785 2.90 14.30 6.98
C GLU A 785 2.80 13.00 7.77
N THR A 786 3.79 12.69 8.61
CA THR A 786 3.78 11.46 9.42
C THR A 786 2.64 11.46 10.43
N ASN A 787 2.37 12.59 11.07
CA ASN A 787 1.31 12.73 12.05
C ASN A 787 -0.09 12.57 11.42
N VAL A 788 -0.30 13.14 10.23
CA VAL A 788 -1.54 12.99 9.47
C VAL A 788 -1.71 11.54 9.02
N ALA A 789 -0.67 10.97 8.42
CA ALA A 789 -0.67 9.60 7.93
C ALA A 789 -0.94 8.59 9.05
N TYR A 790 -0.23 8.71 10.18
CA TYR A 790 -0.41 7.82 11.33
C TYR A 790 -1.79 7.98 12.00
N ALA A 791 -2.29 9.21 12.14
CA ALA A 791 -3.63 9.45 12.71
C ALA A 791 -4.73 8.80 11.84
N ARG A 792 -4.65 8.97 10.51
CA ARG A 792 -5.56 8.32 9.55
C ARG A 792 -5.47 6.80 9.64
N ASP A 793 -4.25 6.28 9.62
CA ASP A 793 -3.96 4.84 9.68
C ASP A 793 -4.43 4.20 11.01
N LEU A 794 -4.20 4.85 12.16
CA LEU A 794 -4.65 4.37 13.46
C LEU A 794 -6.18 4.29 13.54
N VAL A 795 -6.88 5.34 13.10
CA VAL A 795 -8.36 5.35 13.08
C VAL A 795 -8.87 4.20 12.21
N ARG A 796 -8.28 4.01 11.02
CA ARG A 796 -8.62 2.94 10.08
C ARG A 796 -8.40 1.55 10.66
N ARG A 797 -7.22 1.29 11.26
CA ARG A 797 -6.83 -0.03 11.74
C ARG A 797 -7.47 -0.41 13.08
N ARG A 798 -7.63 0.53 14.02
CA ARG A 798 -7.81 0.22 15.44
C ARG A 798 -9.10 0.72 16.07
N ILE A 799 -9.53 1.95 15.73
CA ILE A 799 -10.73 2.54 16.35
C ILE A 799 -11.98 2.13 15.59
N ALA A 800 -11.83 1.96 14.27
CA ALA A 800 -12.91 1.70 13.34
C ALA A 800 -12.54 0.61 12.30
N PRO A 801 -12.17 -0.63 12.68
CA PRO A 801 -12.41 -1.72 11.76
C PRO A 801 -13.92 -1.90 11.73
N LEU A 802 -14.56 -1.36 10.71
CA LEU A 802 -15.68 -1.94 9.98
C LEU A 802 -16.08 -0.93 8.92
N HIS A 803 -15.87 -1.31 7.66
CA HIS A 803 -16.76 -0.97 6.57
C HIS A 803 -17.02 0.56 6.34
N GLY A 804 -16.44 1.19 5.31
CA GLY A 804 -17.13 2.20 4.46
C GLY A 804 -16.29 3.38 3.96
N PRO A 805 -16.63 4.02 2.81
CA PRO A 805 -15.67 4.77 2.02
C PRO A 805 -15.68 6.30 2.32
N PRO A 806 -14.54 7.00 2.14
CA PRO A 806 -14.52 8.43 1.83
C PRO A 806 -15.01 8.73 0.41
N HIS A 807 -15.97 9.65 0.28
CA HIS A 807 -16.07 10.69 -0.78
C HIS A 807 -14.81 11.59 -0.78
N ASP A 808 -14.45 12.45 -1.73
CA ASP A 808 -14.43 12.55 -3.20
C ASP A 808 -13.48 13.75 -3.41
N VAL A 809 -12.32 13.60 -4.08
CA VAL A 809 -11.37 14.67 -4.43
C VAL A 809 -10.70 14.27 -5.78
N PRO A 810 -10.52 15.21 -6.74
CA PRO A 810 -10.43 14.91 -8.17
C PRO A 810 -9.12 14.28 -8.65
N ALA A 811 -9.20 13.56 -9.77
CA ALA A 811 -8.06 12.92 -10.44
C ALA A 811 -7.08 13.95 -11.05
N PRO A 812 -5.75 13.73 -11.00
CA PRO A 812 -4.78 14.59 -11.68
C PRO A 812 -4.85 14.41 -13.20
N PRO A 813 -4.62 15.49 -13.98
CA PRO A 813 -4.66 15.43 -15.44
C PRO A 813 -3.38 14.84 -16.03
N GLY A 814 -3.56 13.78 -16.83
CA GLY A 814 -2.87 13.48 -18.09
C GLY A 814 -1.34 13.47 -18.13
N THR A 815 -0.76 12.27 -18.29
CA THR A 815 0.51 12.11 -19.00
C THR A 815 0.29 11.42 -20.34
N ALA A 816 0.86 12.07 -21.34
CA ALA A 816 0.73 11.81 -22.75
C ALA A 816 1.31 10.44 -23.15
N ALA A 817 0.71 9.90 -24.21
CA ALA A 817 1.02 8.64 -24.84
C ALA A 817 2.46 8.54 -25.36
N LEU A 818 3.09 7.40 -25.13
CA LEU A 818 4.17 6.90 -25.98
C LEU A 818 3.67 5.68 -26.77
N ARG A 819 3.87 5.80 -28.09
CA ARG A 819 3.46 4.93 -29.19
C ARG A 819 4.12 3.54 -29.09
N GLU A 820 3.29 2.50 -29.20
CA GLU A 820 3.23 1.50 -30.30
C GLU A 820 4.16 0.28 -30.16
N ALA A 821 3.54 -0.90 -30.30
CA ALA A 821 4.20 -2.13 -30.74
C ALA A 821 4.27 -2.14 -32.28
N PRO A 822 5.17 -2.90 -32.94
CA PRO A 822 4.95 -4.35 -33.07
C PRO A 822 6.19 -5.25 -32.92
N ASP A 823 5.92 -6.44 -32.39
CA ASP A 823 6.79 -7.62 -32.37
C ASP A 823 7.21 -8.08 -33.78
N GLY A 824 8.51 -8.32 -33.93
CA GLY A 824 9.10 -9.07 -35.03
C GLY A 824 10.22 -9.98 -34.50
N ARG A 825 9.91 -11.27 -34.31
CA ARG A 825 10.82 -12.40 -34.01
C ARG A 825 12.31 -12.11 -34.24
N ARG A 826 13.19 -12.24 -33.22
CA ARG A 826 14.64 -12.44 -33.45
C ARG A 826 15.29 -13.42 -32.48
N ALA A 827 16.27 -14.14 -33.02
CA ALA A 827 17.02 -15.26 -32.45
C ALA A 827 17.87 -14.86 -31.22
N GLY A 828 18.28 -15.86 -30.43
CA GLY A 828 19.12 -15.66 -29.25
C GLY A 828 20.42 -14.90 -29.59
N LEU A 829 20.73 -13.91 -28.76
CA LEU A 829 21.89 -13.04 -28.94
C LEU A 829 23.18 -13.75 -28.50
N ASP A 830 24.23 -13.65 -29.30
CA ASP A 830 25.56 -14.14 -28.96
C ASP A 830 26.27 -13.14 -28.01
N PRO A 831 26.65 -13.53 -26.77
CA PRO A 831 27.38 -12.66 -25.86
C PRO A 831 28.68 -12.10 -26.47
N ALA A 832 29.34 -12.82 -27.38
CA ALA A 832 30.52 -12.34 -28.07
C ALA A 832 30.19 -11.17 -29.02
N GLU A 833 29.03 -11.20 -29.69
CA GLU A 833 28.56 -10.11 -30.56
C GLU A 833 28.12 -8.88 -29.76
N ILE A 834 27.43 -9.07 -28.63
CA ILE A 834 27.04 -7.97 -27.74
C ILE A 834 28.30 -7.30 -27.18
N ARG A 835 29.27 -8.09 -26.71
CA ARG A 835 30.54 -7.60 -26.16
C ARG A 835 31.33 -6.83 -27.22
N ALA A 836 31.48 -7.38 -28.43
CA ALA A 836 32.18 -6.70 -29.52
C ALA A 836 31.51 -5.37 -29.91
N TRP A 837 30.17 -5.32 -29.91
CA TRP A 837 29.43 -4.10 -30.19
C TRP A 837 29.58 -3.06 -29.08
N LEU A 838 29.52 -3.48 -27.82
CA LEU A 838 29.71 -2.60 -26.66
C LEU A 838 31.09 -1.95 -26.70
N VAL A 839 32.14 -2.73 -26.97
CA VAL A 839 33.52 -2.25 -27.14
C VAL A 839 33.60 -1.21 -28.27
N ALA A 840 33.03 -1.51 -29.44
CA ALA A 840 33.04 -0.59 -30.58
C ALA A 840 32.26 0.71 -30.32
N SER A 841 31.14 0.63 -29.60
CA SER A 841 30.28 1.78 -29.30
C SER A 841 30.91 2.67 -28.22
N THR A 842 31.50 2.07 -27.20
CA THR A 842 32.30 2.78 -26.19
C THR A 842 33.51 3.45 -26.84
N ALA A 843 34.22 2.78 -27.74
CA ALA A 843 35.35 3.39 -28.46
C ALA A 843 34.94 4.60 -29.32
N ALA A 844 33.78 4.50 -29.99
CA ALA A 844 33.24 5.60 -30.79
C ALA A 844 32.87 6.82 -29.94
N VAL A 845 32.26 6.60 -28.78
CA VAL A 845 31.86 7.68 -27.85
C VAL A 845 33.07 8.33 -27.18
N LEU A 846 34.11 7.55 -26.89
CA LEU A 846 35.37 8.05 -26.30
C LEU A 846 36.33 8.65 -27.33
N GLY A 847 36.08 8.46 -28.64
CA GLY A 847 36.95 8.94 -29.71
C GLY A 847 38.30 8.21 -29.80
N VAL A 848 38.37 6.95 -29.37
CA VAL A 848 39.57 6.11 -29.36
C VAL A 848 39.42 4.90 -30.29
N ALA A 849 40.51 4.19 -30.59
CA ALA A 849 40.44 2.96 -31.37
C ALA A 849 39.80 1.81 -30.55
N ALA A 850 39.08 0.90 -31.21
CA ALA A 850 38.32 -0.16 -30.53
C ALA A 850 39.20 -1.18 -29.79
N ASP A 851 40.47 -1.34 -30.18
CA ASP A 851 41.47 -2.14 -29.51
C ASP A 851 42.06 -1.47 -28.26
N GLU A 852 41.78 -0.18 -28.04
CA GLU A 852 42.12 0.55 -26.80
C GLU A 852 41.06 0.42 -25.70
N VAL A 853 39.88 -0.15 -26.01
CA VAL A 853 38.79 -0.40 -25.06
C VAL A 853 38.83 -1.87 -24.61
N ASP A 854 39.29 -2.07 -23.38
CA ASP A 854 39.32 -3.35 -22.67
C ASP A 854 37.93 -3.65 -22.08
N PRO A 855 37.23 -4.70 -22.56
CA PRO A 855 35.88 -5.03 -22.11
C PRO A 855 35.81 -5.49 -20.65
N ASP A 856 36.91 -5.90 -20.04
CA ASP A 856 36.96 -6.37 -18.65
C ASP A 856 37.52 -5.32 -17.70
N ARG A 857 37.86 -4.13 -18.21
CA ARG A 857 38.23 -2.96 -17.43
C ARG A 857 37.00 -2.23 -16.91
N ASP A 858 37.14 -1.61 -15.74
CA ASP A 858 36.06 -0.92 -15.05
C ASP A 858 35.55 0.27 -15.88
N LEU A 859 34.22 0.36 -16.05
CA LEU A 859 33.56 1.42 -16.81
C LEU A 859 33.86 2.82 -16.27
N ASP A 860 34.12 2.94 -14.97
CA ASP A 860 34.44 4.21 -14.32
C ASP A 860 35.81 4.76 -14.77
N GLU A 861 36.73 3.91 -15.22
CA GLU A 861 38.04 4.33 -15.72
C GLU A 861 37.99 4.91 -17.14
N TYR A 862 36.90 4.66 -17.86
CA TYR A 862 36.69 5.18 -19.22
C TYR A 862 36.11 6.59 -19.23
N GLY A 863 35.69 7.14 -18.09
CA GLY A 863 35.14 8.50 -18.02
C GLY A 863 33.83 8.67 -18.79
N LEU A 864 33.06 7.59 -18.96
CA LEU A 864 31.74 7.63 -19.59
C LEU A 864 30.77 8.45 -18.73
N ASP A 865 30.33 9.60 -19.24
CA ASP A 865 29.31 10.40 -18.56
C ASP A 865 27.90 9.79 -18.72
N SER A 866 26.94 10.25 -17.92
CA SER A 866 25.57 9.71 -17.93
C SER A 866 24.84 9.91 -19.26
N LEU A 867 25.31 10.81 -20.12
CA LEU A 867 24.74 11.06 -21.44
C LEU A 867 25.28 10.04 -22.46
N ALA A 868 26.59 9.82 -22.46
CA ALA A 868 27.29 8.79 -23.22
C ALA A 868 26.78 7.37 -22.89
N ALA A 869 26.59 7.06 -21.61
CA ALA A 869 26.02 5.78 -21.19
C ALA A 869 24.56 5.61 -21.64
N ALA A 870 23.77 6.70 -21.66
CA ALA A 870 22.40 6.69 -22.15
C ALA A 870 22.32 6.54 -23.68
N GLU A 871 23.26 7.14 -24.43
CA GLU A 871 23.37 6.96 -25.88
C GLU A 871 23.72 5.52 -26.25
N ILE A 872 24.75 4.94 -25.61
CA ILE A 872 25.11 3.53 -25.80
C ILE A 872 23.95 2.61 -25.40
N GLN A 873 23.23 2.92 -24.31
CA GLN A 873 22.05 2.15 -23.88
C GLN A 873 20.88 2.25 -24.87
N ALA A 874 20.62 3.43 -25.42
CA ALA A 874 19.56 3.66 -26.41
C ALA A 874 19.85 2.87 -27.68
N ASP A 875 21.07 3.01 -28.23
CA ASP A 875 21.49 2.29 -29.43
C ASP A 875 21.49 0.77 -29.23
N LEU A 876 21.87 0.32 -28.03
CA LEU A 876 21.80 -1.09 -27.66
C LEU A 876 20.36 -1.57 -27.61
N SER A 877 19.43 -0.78 -27.05
CA SER A 877 18.01 -1.13 -26.99
C SER A 877 17.39 -1.24 -28.38
N ASP A 878 17.74 -0.31 -29.26
CA ASP A 878 17.31 -0.32 -30.67
C ASP A 878 17.84 -1.54 -31.42
N ARG A 879 19.11 -1.89 -31.17
CA ARG A 879 19.76 -3.06 -31.78
C ARG A 879 19.17 -4.37 -31.29
N LEU A 880 18.87 -4.46 -30.00
CA LEU A 880 18.34 -5.68 -29.36
C LEU A 880 16.81 -5.84 -29.56
N GLY A 881 16.11 -4.77 -29.95
CA GLY A 881 14.66 -4.79 -30.20
C GLY A 881 13.81 -4.86 -28.93
N TYR A 882 14.42 -4.62 -27.77
CA TYR A 882 13.74 -4.46 -26.48
C TYR A 882 14.49 -3.43 -25.63
N ARG A 883 13.77 -2.82 -24.68
CA ARG A 883 14.35 -1.77 -23.84
C ARG A 883 15.35 -2.37 -22.85
N VAL A 884 16.62 -2.00 -22.96
CA VAL A 884 17.65 -2.27 -21.95
C VAL A 884 17.45 -1.31 -20.78
N ALA A 885 17.45 -1.82 -19.55
CA ALA A 885 17.24 -0.99 -18.36
C ALA A 885 18.35 0.07 -18.24
N PRO A 886 18.03 1.34 -17.97
CA PRO A 886 19.03 2.40 -17.81
C PRO A 886 20.04 2.11 -16.69
N THR A 887 19.65 1.30 -15.70
CA THR A 887 20.49 0.88 -14.58
C THR A 887 21.50 -0.20 -14.95
N LEU A 888 21.46 -0.78 -16.14
CA LEU A 888 22.30 -1.93 -16.48
C LEU A 888 23.80 -1.59 -16.45
N PHE A 889 24.21 -0.48 -17.06
CA PHE A 889 25.61 -0.01 -17.03
C PHE A 889 26.05 0.47 -15.64
N HIS A 890 25.08 0.65 -14.74
CA HIS A 890 25.31 0.99 -13.34
C HIS A 890 25.43 -0.26 -12.46
N GLU A 891 24.71 -1.33 -12.79
CA GLU A 891 24.67 -2.59 -12.03
C GLU A 891 25.88 -3.48 -12.32
N PHE A 892 26.46 -3.40 -13.52
CA PHE A 892 27.57 -4.25 -13.95
C PHE A 892 28.83 -3.42 -14.22
N PRO A 893 29.98 -3.76 -13.60
CA PRO A 893 31.16 -2.89 -13.56
C PRO A 893 31.98 -2.87 -14.86
N THR A 894 31.74 -3.78 -15.80
CA THR A 894 32.53 -3.90 -17.05
C THR A 894 31.62 -4.13 -18.25
N LEU A 895 32.06 -3.75 -19.46
CA LEU A 895 31.31 -4.03 -20.70
C LEU A 895 31.10 -5.55 -20.89
N GLY A 896 32.05 -6.35 -20.43
CA GLY A 896 31.96 -7.80 -20.42
C GLY A 896 30.86 -8.33 -19.50
N ALA A 897 30.73 -7.77 -18.29
CA ALA A 897 29.68 -8.14 -17.36
C ALA A 897 28.28 -7.70 -17.84
N VAL A 898 28.19 -6.55 -18.52
CA VAL A 898 26.97 -6.07 -19.20
C VAL A 898 26.58 -7.02 -20.34
N ALA A 899 27.52 -7.42 -21.20
CA ALA A 899 27.28 -8.34 -22.30
C ALA A 899 26.82 -9.72 -21.81
N ASP A 900 27.49 -10.25 -20.79
CA ASP A 900 27.14 -11.51 -20.14
C ASP A 900 25.74 -11.43 -19.51
N GLN A 901 25.42 -10.33 -18.84
CA GLN A 901 24.09 -10.14 -18.26
C GLN A 901 23.01 -10.06 -19.33
N LEU A 902 23.24 -9.36 -20.44
CA LEU A 902 22.27 -9.27 -21.55
C LEU A 902 22.06 -10.60 -22.25
N ALA A 903 23.12 -11.41 -22.38
CA ALA A 903 23.02 -12.77 -22.92
C ALA A 903 22.34 -13.74 -21.93
N ARG A 904 22.48 -13.51 -20.61
CA ARG A 904 21.82 -14.28 -19.53
C ARG A 904 20.39 -13.81 -19.25
N GLY A 905 20.06 -12.57 -19.62
CA GLY A 905 18.76 -11.92 -19.50
C GLY A 905 17.74 -12.50 -20.47
N ARG A 906 17.39 -13.77 -20.23
CA ARG A 906 16.19 -14.44 -20.73
C ARG A 906 15.06 -14.33 -19.71
#